data_AF-A0A371D3W4-F1
#
_entry.id   AF-A0A371D3W4-F1
#
_cell.length_a   1.000
_cell.length_b   1.000
_cell.length_c   1.000
_cell.angle_alpha   90.00
_cell.angle_beta   90.00
_cell.angle_gamma   90.00
#
_symmetry.space_group_name_H-M   'P 1'
#
loop_
_entity.id
_entity.type
_entity.pdbx_description
1 polymer ?
#
loop_
_entity_poly.entity_id
_entity_poly.type
_entity_poly.pdbx_seq_one_letter_code
_entity_poly.pdbx_strand_id
1 'polypeptide(L)'
;MASGSKKTDEKMKQKSLMSFFGKNLDDTKSTPAGKSKPTTTPNVTKTKAKDVENENPPSSPVMEHRTPLPKGSSQSSGIVSATYTRSSEGGKSALETPPTSDPIDIDMLSELDASEGAPSSTAKSTTTRNKRKIAVEDSDDDLPPSDPIPYKRTSDRSKKPRMSAVFSDAEEDEEEAPQLNSFAKRLTKYQKSPSKSKSRGRKNAGDDDDDFIVPDDIDEEDEDAAGSSSHRASSSSRPSSRLSSRSALSELDSDDDKPLAKKTAARPPLKKEASSKGASSFLTAAEQRARKQKEEKKSTEDPFSFLVDVRDKDGVRPGEPGYDPRTLYIPQAAWKSFTPFEKQFWEIKQNHFDTVLFFQKGKFLELYEEDARIGHSEFDLKLTQRVKMSMVGVPEMSFNFWAAKFLAKGYKVGRVDQAETALGAEMRVAADKKSKKASAADKAKDKIVRRELNKVYTNGTLVDEELLTDEQAGHCVSIREEDSPESKDGRQTFGICVLDSATSEFNLSAFEDDVCRTKLETMLRQLRPKEIVFTKGNLSVSTTRLLKSILPGNCLWTSLRESEGLKFQETIKELKKLYPADDDDDEMADNPHGLSNAVPESIRKMLPYKGAIEALGSMIWYLHTLNIDKDILSMKNFNVYDPMKRGKGLVLDGQTLAHIEVLQNSEGTEEGTLLKLLSRCITPSGKRLFRIWLCMPLSEVSDINARLDAVQDLLDHPTFEQQFTSIAKGLPDLERIVSRIHAKNCKVKDFLKVLKAFKSLSKGLAELADTADSFASKAIPGLLRSAPDLTPNLKHVKAMFQTPEDNADELVPEDGKDEIYDNVMSEINELEDELKAALKNIRKETGLDASYWHSAQGTKEIYLVQLQGKEKDKAPKGWTIGGTTKAAKRYVVPALQPTIRKLKEARETRNTAIKEFKGRLFAEFDADRGVWLRAIRVLAELDCLFSLAKASSALGEPVCRPELVAGDEAFVDFEELRHPALVSLKGDFIPNDVRLGNGVGKIALLTGPNMGGKSTAMRMTATGIIMAQLGMLVPAKKARLCPVDSILTRMGAYDNMFSNASTFKVELDECCKILRDATPKSFVILDELGRGTSTYDGMAIAGAVLHQLATHTLSLSFFATHYGSLTDDYAYHPNVRNMHMKTLVDDEKRELVFLYKLVDGAASSSFGTHVANLAGVPLEVVERAEVVSKDFAKHFKEKLEGKKTKVSGRLPLVAQADFAYLYKLATGALEMPEDKVRRREILKVLKGAVRGSLKECPAAA
;
A
#
# COMPACT_ATOMS: atom_id res chain seq x y z
N MET A 1 -12.06 -65.97 -11.90
CA MET A 1 -12.39 -67.28 -11.30
C MET A 1 -11.31 -67.62 -10.29
N ALA A 2 -11.52 -68.27 -9.15
CA ALA A 2 -12.67 -68.54 -8.26
C ALA A 2 -12.03 -69.15 -6.97
N SER A 3 -12.55 -69.14 -5.74
CA SER A 3 -13.86 -68.87 -5.09
C SER A 3 -13.60 -68.64 -3.57
N GLY A 4 -14.48 -68.12 -2.71
CA GLY A 4 -15.84 -67.59 -2.88
C GLY A 4 -16.62 -67.56 -1.53
N SER A 5 -17.69 -66.74 -1.47
CA SER A 5 -18.57 -66.51 -0.29
C SER A 5 -17.95 -65.72 0.89
N LYS A 6 -18.68 -64.98 1.74
CA LYS A 6 -20.15 -64.73 1.84
C LYS A 6 -20.50 -63.23 1.79
N LYS A 7 -21.79 -62.92 1.61
CA LYS A 7 -22.38 -61.57 1.72
C LYS A 7 -22.86 -61.27 3.15
N THR A 8 -22.91 -60.00 3.52
CA THR A 8 -24.07 -59.35 4.17
C THR A 8 -24.03 -57.85 3.86
N ASP A 9 -25.14 -57.29 3.38
CA ASP A 9 -25.34 -55.85 3.18
C ASP A 9 -26.82 -55.59 3.50
N GLU A 10 -27.10 -54.77 4.53
CA GLU A 10 -28.46 -54.52 5.01
C GLU A 10 -28.84 -53.04 4.85
N LYS A 11 -29.64 -52.75 3.81
CA LYS A 11 -30.53 -51.59 3.77
C LYS A 11 -31.94 -52.05 3.43
N MET A 12 -32.79 -52.10 4.45
CA MET A 12 -34.21 -52.42 4.28
C MET A 12 -34.93 -51.37 3.42
N LYS A 13 -35.73 -51.83 2.46
CA LYS A 13 -37.01 -51.23 2.05
C LYS A 13 -37.88 -52.29 1.37
N GLN A 14 -39.19 -52.19 1.52
CA GLN A 14 -40.13 -53.25 1.11
C GLN A 14 -40.51 -53.15 -0.37
N LYS A 15 -40.72 -54.34 -0.98
CA LYS A 15 -41.76 -54.77 -1.95
C LYS A 15 -42.57 -53.68 -2.70
N SER A 16 -42.97 -53.82 -3.98
CA SER A 16 -42.77 -54.86 -5.01
C SER A 16 -43.62 -54.51 -6.25
N LEU A 17 -43.14 -54.66 -7.51
CA LEU A 17 -43.84 -55.38 -8.60
C LEU A 17 -42.99 -55.48 -9.91
N MET A 18 -43.51 -56.27 -10.86
CA MET A 18 -42.87 -56.88 -12.04
C MET A 18 -42.29 -55.99 -13.16
N SER A 19 -41.11 -56.40 -13.66
CA SER A 19 -40.71 -56.61 -15.07
C SER A 19 -41.73 -56.37 -16.19
N PHE A 20 -41.30 -55.72 -17.31
CA PHE A 20 -41.27 -56.31 -18.67
C PHE A 20 -40.51 -55.44 -19.72
N PHE A 21 -39.89 -56.08 -20.74
CA PHE A 21 -39.11 -55.52 -21.89
C PHE A 21 -37.82 -54.72 -21.57
N GLY A 22 -36.69 -54.83 -22.32
CA GLY A 22 -36.22 -55.87 -23.25
C GLY A 22 -35.17 -55.41 -24.30
N LYS A 23 -34.13 -56.24 -24.56
CA LYS A 23 -33.39 -56.47 -25.86
C LYS A 23 -32.65 -55.29 -26.59
N ASN A 24 -31.54 -55.43 -27.34
CA ASN A 24 -30.56 -56.54 -27.60
C ASN A 24 -29.30 -56.06 -28.41
N LEU A 25 -28.25 -56.92 -28.50
CA LEU A 25 -27.12 -57.05 -29.49
C LEU A 25 -25.77 -56.36 -29.15
N ASP A 26 -24.54 -56.82 -29.51
CA ASP A 26 -23.81 -58.07 -29.92
C ASP A 26 -22.50 -57.61 -30.67
N ASP A 27 -21.37 -58.30 -30.92
CA ASP A 27 -20.56 -59.46 -30.41
C ASP A 27 -19.09 -59.20 -30.90
N THR A 28 -18.02 -59.53 -30.16
CA THR A 28 -16.81 -60.24 -30.70
C THR A 28 -15.68 -60.55 -29.69
N LYS A 29 -15.35 -61.85 -29.59
CA LYS A 29 -14.06 -62.55 -29.88
C LYS A 29 -12.74 -61.74 -29.97
N SER A 30 -11.56 -62.27 -29.57
CA SER A 30 -11.19 -63.55 -28.91
C SER A 30 -9.74 -63.57 -28.34
N THR A 31 -9.42 -64.57 -27.49
CA THR A 31 -8.12 -64.86 -26.80
C THR A 31 -7.34 -66.01 -27.51
N PRO A 32 -6.26 -66.71 -27.03
CA PRO A 32 -5.65 -66.79 -25.66
C PRO A 32 -4.13 -67.12 -25.41
N ALA A 33 -3.70 -66.94 -24.15
CA ALA A 33 -2.72 -67.73 -23.33
C ALA A 33 -1.22 -67.94 -23.73
N GLY A 34 -0.27 -68.19 -22.80
CA GLY A 34 -0.28 -68.10 -21.31
C GLY A 34 0.69 -69.07 -20.57
N LYS A 35 0.77 -68.95 -19.21
CA LYS A 35 1.45 -69.86 -18.20
C LYS A 35 3.01 -69.81 -18.13
N SER A 36 3.73 -70.13 -17.03
CA SER A 36 3.36 -70.53 -15.64
C SER A 36 4.44 -70.28 -14.55
N LYS A 37 3.96 -70.20 -13.29
CA LYS A 37 4.53 -70.42 -11.92
C LYS A 37 5.45 -71.68 -11.74
N PRO A 38 6.08 -72.00 -10.55
CA PRO A 38 6.14 -71.30 -9.22
C PRO A 38 7.44 -71.44 -8.31
N THR A 39 7.43 -70.74 -7.15
CA THR A 39 7.88 -71.14 -5.76
C THR A 39 9.34 -71.28 -5.24
N THR A 40 9.47 -70.78 -3.99
CA THR A 40 10.26 -71.25 -2.80
C THR A 40 11.75 -70.89 -2.55
N THR A 41 11.98 -70.48 -1.29
CA THR A 41 13.20 -70.35 -0.46
C THR A 41 13.72 -71.75 0.02
N PRO A 42 14.93 -71.95 0.65
CA PRO A 42 15.57 -71.09 1.68
C PRO A 42 17.13 -71.06 1.89
N ASN A 43 17.63 -69.90 2.34
CA ASN A 43 18.40 -69.61 3.58
C ASN A 43 19.65 -70.44 4.08
N VAL A 44 20.58 -69.72 4.76
CA VAL A 44 21.55 -70.14 5.84
C VAL A 44 23.09 -70.33 5.54
N THR A 45 23.92 -69.53 6.26
CA THR A 45 25.38 -69.60 6.68
C THR A 45 26.63 -69.57 5.75
N LYS A 46 27.50 -68.58 6.01
CA LYS A 46 28.95 -68.58 6.43
C LYS A 46 29.84 -69.82 6.09
N THR A 47 31.16 -69.74 5.78
CA THR A 47 32.24 -69.02 6.53
C THR A 47 33.63 -68.96 5.81
N LYS A 48 34.40 -67.87 6.01
CA LYS A 48 35.90 -67.71 6.19
C LYS A 48 36.99 -68.25 5.23
N ALA A 49 38.03 -67.38 5.08
CA ALA A 49 39.49 -67.64 4.87
C ALA A 49 39.93 -68.21 3.50
N LYS A 50 41.11 -67.90 2.93
CA LYS A 50 42.29 -67.02 3.22
C LYS A 50 42.95 -66.70 1.83
N ASP A 51 44.09 -66.04 1.53
CA ASP A 51 45.28 -65.37 2.15
C ASP A 51 45.96 -64.57 0.98
N VAL A 52 47.06 -63.78 1.01
CA VAL A 52 48.01 -63.06 1.91
C VAL A 52 48.64 -61.93 0.99
N GLU A 53 49.62 -61.03 1.23
CA GLU A 53 50.63 -60.68 2.26
C GLU A 53 50.07 -59.61 3.27
N ASN A 54 50.74 -58.67 3.99
CA ASN A 54 52.04 -57.94 3.93
C ASN A 54 52.19 -56.95 2.73
N GLU A 55 53.06 -55.92 2.73
CA GLU A 55 54.16 -55.48 3.64
C GLU A 55 53.82 -54.25 4.54
N ASN A 56 54.67 -53.96 5.55
CA ASN A 56 54.66 -52.79 6.46
C ASN A 56 56.06 -52.68 7.17
N PRO A 57 56.41 -51.71 8.06
CA PRO A 57 55.64 -50.70 8.84
C PRO A 57 56.20 -49.25 8.59
N PRO A 58 56.24 -48.24 9.51
CA PRO A 58 55.55 -47.95 10.80
C PRO A 58 54.81 -46.57 10.73
N SER A 59 54.41 -45.79 11.76
CA SER A 59 54.33 -45.79 13.25
C SER A 59 53.25 -44.73 13.60
N SER A 60 52.27 -44.86 14.50
CA SER A 60 52.17 -45.25 15.93
C SER A 60 52.62 -44.15 16.92
N PRO A 61 51.86 -43.76 18.00
CA PRO A 61 50.72 -44.44 18.70
C PRO A 61 49.52 -43.46 19.06
N VAL A 62 48.45 -43.65 19.90
CA VAL A 62 47.57 -44.78 20.40
C VAL A 62 46.33 -44.24 21.23
N MET A 63 45.11 -44.80 21.02
CA MET A 63 43.92 -44.95 21.93
C MET A 63 42.96 -43.77 22.36
N GLU A 64 41.95 -44.12 23.18
CA GLU A 64 40.58 -43.58 23.28
C GLU A 64 40.08 -43.21 24.72
N HIS A 65 38.77 -42.84 24.83
CA HIS A 65 37.79 -43.08 25.94
C HIS A 65 37.36 -41.96 26.94
N ARG A 66 36.03 -41.71 26.94
CA ARG A 66 35.09 -41.38 28.05
C ARG A 66 35.04 -39.96 28.69
N THR A 67 33.87 -39.68 29.27
CA THR A 67 33.31 -38.38 29.72
C THR A 67 33.66 -38.00 31.18
N PRO A 68 33.62 -36.70 31.53
CA PRO A 68 32.69 -36.26 32.59
C PRO A 68 32.00 -34.88 32.36
N LEU A 69 31.12 -34.49 33.29
CA LEU A 69 30.44 -33.18 33.39
C LEU A 69 31.17 -32.26 34.44
N PRO A 70 30.64 -31.10 34.90
CA PRO A 70 31.00 -29.79 34.31
C PRO A 70 31.38 -28.67 35.32
N LYS A 71 31.93 -27.54 34.83
CA LYS A 71 31.75 -26.13 35.30
C LYS A 71 32.86 -25.20 34.74
N GLY A 72 32.58 -23.90 34.53
CA GLY A 72 33.65 -22.87 34.51
C GLY A 72 33.67 -21.74 33.45
N SER A 73 32.59 -20.97 33.29
CA SER A 73 32.57 -19.51 32.96
C SER A 73 33.34 -18.88 31.76
N SER A 74 32.77 -17.77 31.24
CA SER A 74 33.39 -16.70 30.41
C SER A 74 33.66 -17.02 28.92
N GLN A 75 33.66 -16.07 27.98
CA GLN A 75 32.92 -14.77 27.88
C GLN A 75 32.75 -14.40 26.39
N SER A 76 31.84 -13.47 26.06
CA SER A 76 31.49 -13.07 24.68
C SER A 76 32.41 -12.01 24.07
N SER A 77 32.82 -12.21 22.81
CA SER A 77 33.60 -11.23 22.03
C SER A 77 32.73 -10.06 21.52
N GLY A 78 33.07 -8.82 21.90
CA GLY A 78 32.38 -7.62 21.45
C GLY A 78 32.76 -7.13 20.05
N ILE A 79 31.91 -6.30 19.45
CA ILE A 79 32.13 -5.64 18.15
C ILE A 79 32.82 -4.28 18.36
N VAL A 80 33.77 -3.94 17.48
CA VAL A 80 34.60 -2.73 17.60
C VAL A 80 33.81 -1.48 17.18
N SER A 81 33.82 -0.46 18.04
CA SER A 81 33.32 0.89 17.73
C SER A 81 34.46 1.77 17.19
N ALA A 82 34.18 2.59 16.17
CA ALA A 82 35.13 3.54 15.60
C ALA A 82 34.92 4.94 16.20
N THR A 83 35.88 5.41 17.01
CA THR A 83 35.76 6.66 17.77
C THR A 83 36.19 7.89 16.96
N TYR A 84 35.44 9.00 17.07
CA TYR A 84 35.84 10.31 16.57
C TYR A 84 37.15 10.79 17.21
N THR A 85 38.15 11.14 16.39
CA THR A 85 39.36 11.85 16.84
C THR A 85 39.27 13.34 16.52
N ARG A 86 39.02 14.17 17.54
CA ARG A 86 39.39 15.60 17.50
C ARG A 86 40.92 15.71 17.53
N SER A 87 41.47 16.74 16.88
CA SER A 87 42.84 17.21 17.09
C SER A 87 42.89 18.71 16.79
N SER A 88 43.55 19.50 17.64
CA SER A 88 43.48 20.96 17.58
C SER A 88 44.69 21.65 18.19
N GLU A 89 45.66 21.98 17.34
CA GLU A 89 46.75 22.95 17.57
C GLU A 89 47.01 23.69 16.24
N GLY A 90 47.40 24.97 16.18
CA GLY A 90 47.59 25.92 17.28
C GLY A 90 48.62 27.04 17.00
N GLY A 91 48.72 27.61 15.78
CA GLY A 91 49.94 28.30 15.34
C GLY A 91 49.82 29.58 14.48
N LYS A 92 49.17 30.62 15.01
CA LYS A 92 49.28 32.07 14.66
C LYS A 92 50.05 32.52 13.39
N SER A 93 49.35 33.23 12.51
CA SER A 93 49.73 34.59 12.08
C SER A 93 48.47 35.41 11.74
N ALA A 94 48.47 36.72 11.94
CA ALA A 94 47.30 37.57 11.74
C ALA A 94 47.67 38.85 10.99
N LEU A 95 46.73 39.38 10.18
CA LEU A 95 46.30 40.79 10.16
C LEU A 95 45.16 41.03 9.13
N GLU A 96 44.44 42.14 9.32
CA GLU A 96 43.61 42.88 8.34
C GLU A 96 42.35 42.23 7.71
N THR A 97 41.22 42.35 8.43
CA THR A 97 39.90 42.78 7.89
C THR A 97 39.90 44.31 7.66
N PRO A 98 39.03 44.96 6.83
CA PRO A 98 37.59 44.67 6.59
C PRO A 98 37.14 45.02 5.12
N PRO A 99 35.91 45.48 4.78
CA PRO A 99 34.56 45.36 5.38
C PRO A 99 33.51 44.72 4.42
N THR A 100 32.23 44.80 4.79
CA THR A 100 31.04 44.38 4.02
C THR A 100 30.59 45.38 2.93
N SER A 101 29.94 44.90 1.86
CA SER A 101 29.09 45.73 0.96
C SER A 101 27.99 44.93 0.26
N ASP A 102 26.81 45.54 0.11
CA ASP A 102 25.63 45.02 -0.62
C ASP A 102 25.79 45.08 -2.16
N PRO A 103 24.94 44.36 -2.95
CA PRO A 103 25.06 44.30 -4.41
C PRO A 103 24.43 45.49 -5.15
N ILE A 104 25.19 46.11 -6.07
CA ILE A 104 24.69 47.12 -7.03
C ILE A 104 25.33 46.91 -8.42
N ASP A 105 24.49 46.45 -9.36
CA ASP A 105 24.07 47.09 -10.62
C ASP A 105 25.01 48.05 -11.44
N ILE A 106 24.69 48.17 -12.75
CA ILE A 106 25.10 49.23 -13.73
C ILE A 106 26.48 49.11 -14.46
N ASP A 107 26.45 48.47 -15.65
CA ASP A 107 26.55 49.05 -17.03
C ASP A 107 27.76 49.90 -17.58
N MET A 108 27.91 49.86 -18.92
CA MET A 108 28.51 50.83 -19.89
C MET A 108 30.05 50.95 -20.21
N LEU A 109 30.36 50.65 -21.49
CA LEU A 109 31.25 51.35 -22.49
C LEU A 109 32.80 51.49 -22.38
N SER A 110 33.48 51.29 -23.53
CA SER A 110 34.47 52.22 -24.16
C SER A 110 34.81 51.80 -25.62
N GLU A 111 35.46 52.68 -26.42
CA GLU A 111 35.58 52.62 -27.91
C GLU A 111 37.03 52.79 -28.46
N LEU A 112 37.16 53.11 -29.77
CA LEU A 112 38.30 53.70 -30.53
C LEU A 112 39.26 52.73 -31.28
N ASP A 113 39.80 53.03 -32.49
CA ASP A 113 39.72 54.24 -33.34
C ASP A 113 40.02 54.03 -34.86
N ALA A 114 39.75 55.08 -35.67
CA ALA A 114 40.25 55.44 -37.03
C ALA A 114 39.88 54.58 -38.28
N SER A 115 39.71 55.09 -39.52
CA SER A 115 39.41 56.43 -40.13
C SER A 115 39.14 56.23 -41.66
N GLU A 116 38.74 57.16 -42.56
CA GLU A 116 38.35 58.59 -42.51
C GLU A 116 36.84 58.78 -42.89
N GLY A 117 36.32 59.47 -43.94
CA GLY A 117 36.84 60.27 -45.09
C GLY A 117 35.70 60.92 -45.93
N ALA A 118 35.98 61.85 -46.87
CA ALA A 118 34.96 62.65 -47.61
C ALA A 118 35.48 63.19 -48.99
N PRO A 119 34.71 63.87 -49.90
CA PRO A 119 33.86 65.06 -49.62
C PRO A 119 32.53 65.28 -50.43
N SER A 120 31.57 66.01 -49.80
CA SER A 120 30.44 66.78 -50.39
C SER A 120 29.35 66.02 -51.19
N SER A 121 28.04 66.36 -51.14
CA SER A 121 27.17 67.15 -50.23
C SER A 121 25.68 66.79 -50.58
N THR A 122 24.55 67.37 -50.12
CA THR A 122 24.20 68.69 -49.57
C THR A 122 22.78 68.67 -48.92
N ALA A 123 22.37 69.79 -48.30
CA ALA A 123 20.98 70.30 -48.19
C ALA A 123 19.91 69.62 -47.26
N LYS A 124 20.03 69.95 -45.96
CA LYS A 124 18.98 70.53 -45.07
C LYS A 124 17.77 69.72 -44.50
N SER A 125 17.62 69.92 -43.18
CA SER A 125 16.38 70.13 -42.39
C SER A 125 15.54 68.96 -41.79
N THR A 126 15.81 68.66 -40.51
CA THR A 126 14.98 69.00 -39.32
C THR A 126 13.44 68.86 -39.36
N THR A 127 12.69 68.33 -38.38
CA THR A 127 13.02 67.71 -37.05
C THR A 127 11.77 67.03 -36.42
N THR A 128 11.98 65.89 -35.74
CA THR A 128 11.27 65.39 -34.51
C THR A 128 9.75 65.04 -34.45
N ARG A 129 9.49 63.94 -33.71
CA ARG A 129 8.50 63.73 -32.59
C ARG A 129 7.28 62.77 -32.77
N ASN A 130 7.26 61.74 -31.91
CA ASN A 130 6.12 61.08 -31.22
C ASN A 130 4.98 60.31 -31.93
N LYS A 131 4.90 59.01 -31.57
CA LYS A 131 3.73 58.20 -31.11
C LYS A 131 2.37 58.19 -31.86
N ARG A 132 2.08 56.98 -32.39
CA ARG A 132 0.83 56.16 -32.32
C ARG A 132 -0.48 56.61 -33.03
N LYS A 133 -1.00 55.64 -33.81
CA LYS A 133 -2.40 55.37 -34.24
C LYS A 133 -3.15 56.48 -35.01
N ILE A 134 -3.71 56.06 -36.15
CA ILE A 134 -5.16 56.07 -36.46
C ILE A 134 -5.39 55.09 -37.64
N ALA A 135 -6.61 54.58 -37.79
CA ALA A 135 -7.08 53.78 -38.93
C ALA A 135 -8.42 54.34 -39.42
N VAL A 136 -8.73 54.18 -40.71
CA VAL A 136 -10.00 54.52 -41.38
C VAL A 136 -10.13 53.61 -42.62
N GLU A 137 -11.33 53.10 -42.90
CA GLU A 137 -11.72 52.36 -44.12
C GLU A 137 -11.88 53.32 -45.37
N ASP A 138 -12.44 53.02 -46.54
CA ASP A 138 -13.25 51.88 -47.05
C ASP A 138 -13.31 51.88 -48.61
N SER A 139 -13.96 50.85 -49.19
CA SER A 139 -14.69 50.81 -50.47
C SER A 139 -13.99 51.09 -51.83
N ASP A 140 -14.01 50.12 -52.76
CA ASP A 140 -14.92 50.08 -53.93
C ASP A 140 -14.64 48.86 -54.87
N ASP A 141 -15.56 48.54 -55.79
CA ASP A 141 -15.77 47.21 -56.42
C ASP A 141 -16.06 47.29 -57.95
N ASP A 142 -15.83 46.20 -58.74
CA ASP A 142 -16.36 46.05 -60.13
C ASP A 142 -16.20 44.62 -60.79
N LEU A 143 -17.30 43.85 -60.88
CA LEU A 143 -17.90 43.05 -62.02
C LEU A 143 -17.06 42.20 -63.04
N PRO A 144 -17.65 41.27 -63.86
CA PRO A 144 -18.93 40.52 -63.80
C PRO A 144 -18.84 38.96 -64.11
N PRO A 145 -19.94 38.16 -63.98
CA PRO A 145 -19.94 36.68 -64.21
C PRO A 145 -20.90 36.11 -65.31
N SER A 146 -20.67 34.87 -65.81
CA SER A 146 -21.71 33.96 -66.39
C SER A 146 -21.23 32.49 -66.67
N ASP A 147 -22.21 31.56 -66.74
CA ASP A 147 -22.29 30.10 -67.07
C ASP A 147 -21.27 29.43 -68.06
N PRO A 148 -21.17 28.06 -68.22
CA PRO A 148 -22.14 26.98 -67.85
C PRO A 148 -21.61 25.60 -67.30
N ILE A 149 -22.59 24.73 -66.96
CA ILE A 149 -22.63 23.23 -66.91
C ILE A 149 -21.89 22.46 -68.05
N PRO A 150 -21.77 21.10 -68.06
CA PRO A 150 -22.30 20.01 -67.16
C PRO A 150 -21.16 19.13 -66.56
N TYR A 151 -21.29 17.97 -65.89
CA TYR A 151 -22.26 16.82 -65.77
C TYR A 151 -22.58 16.53 -64.26
N LYS A 152 -23.61 15.81 -63.77
CA LYS A 152 -24.37 14.57 -64.14
C LYS A 152 -23.56 13.27 -63.86
N ARG A 153 -24.07 12.09 -63.43
CA ARG A 153 -25.39 11.51 -62.99
C ARG A 153 -25.08 10.05 -62.47
N THR A 154 -25.92 9.21 -61.82
CA THR A 154 -27.37 9.17 -61.46
C THR A 154 -27.64 8.18 -60.29
N SER A 155 -28.46 8.56 -59.29
CA SER A 155 -29.75 7.96 -58.81
C SER A 155 -29.93 6.42 -58.61
N ASP A 156 -30.84 5.91 -57.74
CA ASP A 156 -32.01 6.54 -57.09
C ASP A 156 -32.56 5.77 -55.84
N ARG A 157 -33.46 6.43 -55.09
CA ARG A 157 -34.62 5.87 -54.31
C ARG A 157 -34.47 4.93 -53.07
N SER A 158 -34.69 5.55 -51.90
CA SER A 158 -35.96 5.47 -51.12
C SER A 158 -36.17 4.51 -49.90
N LYS A 159 -36.85 5.08 -48.88
CA LYS A 159 -37.78 4.49 -47.87
C LYS A 159 -37.27 3.54 -46.75
N LYS A 160 -37.73 3.84 -45.51
CA LYS A 160 -37.91 2.91 -44.36
C LYS A 160 -38.81 1.70 -44.79
N PRO A 161 -38.74 0.46 -44.26
CA PRO A 161 -38.63 0.15 -42.81
C PRO A 161 -37.98 -1.22 -42.37
N ARG A 162 -37.99 -1.46 -41.04
CA ARG A 162 -38.12 -2.73 -40.25
C ARG A 162 -37.76 -4.13 -40.84
N MET A 163 -37.10 -4.92 -39.95
CA MET A 163 -37.21 -6.39 -39.68
C MET A 163 -36.24 -7.43 -40.31
N SER A 164 -36.10 -8.55 -39.57
CA SER A 164 -35.57 -9.90 -39.90
C SER A 164 -34.08 -10.08 -40.29
N ALA A 165 -33.28 -10.55 -39.32
CA ALA A 165 -32.82 -11.95 -39.10
C ALA A 165 -32.51 -12.91 -40.29
N VAL A 166 -31.79 -14.00 -39.95
CA VAL A 166 -31.22 -15.11 -40.77
C VAL A 166 -29.81 -14.78 -41.28
N PHE A 167 -28.70 -15.39 -40.83
CA PHE A 167 -28.25 -16.80 -40.64
C PHE A 167 -27.61 -17.47 -41.88
N SER A 168 -26.30 -17.69 -41.78
CA SER A 168 -25.53 -18.88 -42.25
C SER A 168 -24.11 -18.74 -41.66
N ASP A 169 -23.65 -19.52 -40.68
CA ASP A 169 -23.40 -20.99 -40.66
C ASP A 169 -22.19 -21.36 -41.56
N ALA A 170 -21.21 -22.18 -41.16
CA ALA A 170 -20.96 -22.97 -39.94
C ALA A 170 -19.41 -23.05 -39.71
N GLU A 171 -18.77 -23.82 -38.80
CA GLU A 171 -19.11 -25.03 -38.02
C GLU A 171 -18.64 -24.94 -36.54
N GLU A 172 -18.98 -25.97 -35.76
CA GLU A 172 -19.00 -26.01 -34.29
C GLU A 172 -17.94 -26.96 -33.69
N ASP A 173 -17.67 -26.83 -32.38
CA ASP A 173 -17.55 -27.97 -31.45
C ASP A 173 -17.70 -27.49 -29.99
N GLU A 174 -18.23 -28.33 -29.08
CA GLU A 174 -18.75 -27.94 -27.75
C GLU A 174 -17.91 -28.43 -26.53
N GLU A 175 -18.56 -28.46 -25.34
CA GLU A 175 -18.12 -28.97 -24.02
C GLU A 175 -17.17 -28.08 -23.17
N GLU A 176 -17.36 -27.91 -21.85
CA GLU A 176 -18.56 -28.01 -21.02
C GLU A 176 -18.38 -27.14 -19.74
N ALA A 177 -19.46 -26.66 -19.10
CA ALA A 177 -19.36 -25.84 -17.87
C ALA A 177 -20.47 -26.17 -16.84
N PRO A 178 -20.12 -26.64 -15.62
CA PRO A 178 -21.12 -27.12 -14.65
C PRO A 178 -21.83 -26.01 -13.87
N GLN A 179 -23.15 -26.13 -13.74
CA GLN A 179 -23.99 -25.23 -12.96
C GLN A 179 -23.96 -25.55 -11.46
N LEU A 180 -24.06 -24.53 -10.61
CA LEU A 180 -24.66 -24.66 -9.26
C LEU A 180 -25.65 -23.53 -9.00
N ASN A 181 -26.74 -23.85 -8.31
CA ASN A 181 -28.01 -23.12 -8.45
C ASN A 181 -28.69 -22.83 -7.11
N SER A 182 -29.70 -21.94 -7.16
CA SER A 182 -30.79 -21.76 -6.20
C SER A 182 -30.55 -21.04 -4.84
N PHE A 183 -30.96 -19.76 -4.82
CA PHE A 183 -31.95 -19.32 -3.82
C PHE A 183 -33.00 -18.33 -4.38
N ALA A 184 -32.76 -17.74 -5.56
CA ALA A 184 -33.66 -16.79 -6.21
C ALA A 184 -34.84 -17.43 -6.97
N LYS A 185 -35.75 -18.15 -6.29
CA LYS A 185 -36.96 -18.71 -6.95
C LYS A 185 -38.20 -18.91 -6.06
N ARG A 186 -38.62 -17.88 -5.30
CA ARG A 186 -39.86 -17.97 -4.50
C ARG A 186 -40.64 -16.67 -4.24
N LEU A 187 -40.97 -15.88 -5.27
CA LEU A 187 -41.98 -14.80 -5.15
C LEU A 187 -42.63 -14.32 -6.47
N THR A 188 -43.03 -15.24 -7.37
CA THR A 188 -43.72 -14.90 -8.64
C THR A 188 -44.96 -15.75 -8.92
N LYS A 189 -46.09 -15.39 -8.29
CA LYS A 189 -47.45 -15.66 -8.79
C LYS A 189 -48.52 -14.95 -7.95
N TYR A 190 -49.09 -13.85 -8.48
CA TYR A 190 -50.53 -13.57 -8.46
C TYR A 190 -50.85 -12.33 -9.32
N GLN A 191 -51.01 -12.55 -10.63
CA GLN A 191 -51.81 -11.68 -11.50
C GLN A 191 -52.68 -12.56 -12.40
N LYS A 192 -53.98 -12.22 -12.47
CA LYS A 192 -54.88 -12.49 -13.58
C LYS A 192 -56.07 -11.53 -13.46
N SER A 193 -56.33 -10.76 -14.51
CA SER A 193 -57.60 -10.04 -14.70
C SER A 193 -58.67 -10.98 -15.28
N PRO A 194 -59.94 -10.54 -15.38
CA PRO A 194 -60.38 -9.99 -16.66
C PRO A 194 -61.33 -8.78 -16.56
N SER A 195 -61.75 -8.26 -17.71
CA SER A 195 -62.46 -6.98 -17.93
C SER A 195 -63.93 -7.10 -18.33
N LYS A 196 -64.75 -6.04 -18.08
CA LYS A 196 -65.95 -5.55 -18.85
C LYS A 196 -66.74 -4.51 -18.00
N SER A 197 -67.59 -3.59 -18.50
CA SER A 197 -67.73 -2.87 -19.80
C SER A 197 -68.98 -1.95 -19.80
N LYS A 198 -68.90 -0.72 -20.38
CA LYS A 198 -69.95 0.20 -20.95
C LYS A 198 -69.39 1.65 -20.92
N SER A 199 -69.27 2.46 -21.98
CA SER A 199 -70.21 3.02 -22.99
C SER A 199 -71.09 4.17 -22.44
N ARG A 200 -71.35 5.32 -23.12
CA ARG A 200 -71.26 5.62 -24.58
C ARG A 200 -71.40 7.14 -24.94
N GLY A 201 -70.55 7.67 -25.84
CA GLY A 201 -70.79 8.88 -26.69
C GLY A 201 -70.55 10.29 -26.09
N ARG A 202 -70.42 11.40 -26.87
CA ARG A 202 -70.29 11.60 -28.36
C ARG A 202 -69.88 13.06 -28.70
N LYS A 203 -69.23 13.30 -29.87
CA LYS A 203 -68.77 14.58 -30.51
C LYS A 203 -67.42 15.12 -29.96
N ASN A 204 -66.33 15.26 -30.74
CA ASN A 204 -65.99 16.08 -31.94
C ASN A 204 -65.62 17.54 -31.57
N ALA A 205 -64.53 18.15 -32.06
CA ALA A 205 -63.41 17.73 -32.94
C ALA A 205 -62.18 18.68 -32.69
N GLY A 206 -60.97 18.49 -33.24
CA GLY A 206 -60.42 17.49 -34.17
C GLY A 206 -58.88 17.53 -34.22
N ASP A 207 -58.26 16.71 -35.05
CA ASP A 207 -56.81 16.44 -35.11
C ASP A 207 -56.02 17.39 -36.05
N ASP A 208 -54.69 17.37 -35.94
CA ASP A 208 -53.72 17.13 -37.05
C ASP A 208 -52.28 16.95 -36.48
N ASP A 209 -51.68 15.76 -36.68
CA ASP A 209 -50.39 15.44 -37.33
C ASP A 209 -49.14 16.39 -37.19
N ASP A 210 -47.87 15.92 -37.13
CA ASP A 210 -47.24 14.58 -36.98
C ASP A 210 -45.72 14.71 -36.55
N ASP A 211 -44.94 13.63 -36.68
CA ASP A 211 -43.65 13.32 -36.01
C ASP A 211 -42.30 13.73 -36.71
N PHE A 212 -41.21 13.79 -35.91
CA PHE A 212 -39.79 13.42 -36.27
C PHE A 212 -38.84 14.39 -37.07
N ILE A 213 -37.54 14.42 -36.67
CA ILE A 213 -36.24 14.71 -37.40
C ILE A 213 -35.30 15.75 -36.71
N VAL A 214 -34.00 15.43 -36.73
CA VAL A 214 -32.74 16.15 -36.38
C VAL A 214 -31.60 15.48 -37.23
N PRO A 215 -30.33 15.95 -37.34
CA PRO A 215 -29.52 16.83 -36.45
C PRO A 215 -28.61 17.86 -37.22
N ASP A 216 -27.40 18.12 -36.69
CA ASP A 216 -26.13 18.61 -37.32
C ASP A 216 -25.78 20.13 -37.38
N ASP A 217 -24.74 20.47 -36.61
CA ASP A 217 -23.50 21.28 -36.82
C ASP A 217 -23.44 22.60 -37.64
N ILE A 218 -22.60 23.57 -37.18
CA ILE A 218 -21.44 24.23 -37.87
C ILE A 218 -21.04 25.62 -37.25
N ASP A 219 -19.74 25.73 -36.92
CA ASP A 219 -18.77 26.87 -36.87
C ASP A 219 -18.97 28.20 -36.06
N GLU A 220 -17.87 28.98 -36.07
CA GLU A 220 -17.55 30.19 -35.30
C GLU A 220 -17.78 31.50 -36.12
N GLU A 221 -17.10 32.59 -35.73
CA GLU A 221 -17.11 33.95 -36.32
C GLU A 221 -18.38 34.82 -36.14
N ASP A 222 -18.30 36.15 -36.34
CA ASP A 222 -17.70 37.12 -35.41
C ASP A 222 -18.33 38.53 -35.63
N GLU A 223 -17.84 39.53 -34.87
CA GLU A 223 -18.22 40.95 -34.73
C GLU A 223 -18.97 41.74 -35.86
N ASP A 224 -19.95 42.53 -35.39
CA ASP A 224 -20.27 43.95 -35.72
C ASP A 224 -20.58 44.50 -37.13
N ALA A 225 -21.78 45.11 -37.24
CA ALA A 225 -21.97 46.47 -37.79
C ALA A 225 -23.20 47.11 -37.09
N ALA A 226 -23.12 48.14 -36.23
CA ALA A 226 -22.46 49.46 -36.25
C ALA A 226 -23.43 50.62 -36.64
N GLY A 227 -23.48 51.66 -35.80
CA GLY A 227 -24.37 52.82 -35.98
C GLY A 227 -24.12 53.90 -34.92
N SER A 228 -23.24 54.86 -35.22
CA SER A 228 -22.79 55.90 -34.28
C SER A 228 -23.76 57.11 -34.22
N SER A 229 -23.73 58.03 -33.24
CA SER A 229 -22.60 58.93 -33.01
C SER A 229 -22.80 59.95 -31.86
N SER A 230 -21.67 60.58 -31.48
CA SER A 230 -21.52 61.98 -31.02
C SER A 230 -21.65 62.37 -29.53
N HIS A 231 -20.69 63.24 -29.15
CA HIS A 231 -20.62 64.28 -28.11
C HIS A 231 -21.16 64.12 -26.67
N ARG A 232 -20.78 64.92 -25.65
CA ARG A 232 -19.54 65.58 -25.18
C ARG A 232 -19.91 66.64 -24.08
N ALA A 233 -19.85 66.21 -22.81
CA ALA A 233 -19.39 66.98 -21.63
C ALA A 233 -20.20 68.13 -20.96
N SER A 234 -20.31 67.98 -19.62
CA SER A 234 -20.25 69.04 -18.56
C SER A 234 -21.46 69.97 -18.36
N SER A 235 -21.69 70.63 -17.21
CA SER A 235 -20.96 70.78 -15.92
C SER A 235 -21.99 71.08 -14.78
N SER A 236 -21.76 71.20 -13.46
CA SER A 236 -20.60 71.13 -12.51
C SER A 236 -21.18 70.81 -11.08
N SER A 237 -20.64 71.06 -9.86
CA SER A 237 -19.47 71.78 -9.33
C SER A 237 -19.06 71.30 -7.89
N ARG A 238 -17.82 71.68 -7.51
CA ARG A 238 -17.12 71.84 -6.19
C ARG A 238 -17.91 72.07 -4.87
N PRO A 239 -17.23 72.01 -3.68
CA PRO A 239 -16.01 71.22 -3.32
C PRO A 239 -16.08 70.58 -1.90
N SER A 240 -15.40 69.48 -1.58
CA SER A 240 -14.04 69.39 -0.95
C SER A 240 -14.07 68.27 0.11
N SER A 241 -12.99 67.61 0.55
CA SER A 241 -11.68 67.31 -0.06
C SER A 241 -11.05 66.17 0.74
N ARG A 242 -10.45 65.16 0.09
CA ARG A 242 -9.70 64.08 0.79
C ARG A 242 -8.67 63.42 -0.14
N LEU A 243 -7.39 63.54 0.22
CA LEU A 243 -6.13 62.91 -0.24
C LEU A 243 -5.02 63.84 0.33
N SER A 244 -3.82 63.40 0.72
CA SER A 244 -3.20 62.07 0.72
C SER A 244 -2.03 61.98 1.73
N SER A 245 -1.79 60.78 2.26
CA SER A 245 -0.47 60.17 2.57
C SER A 245 0.68 60.94 3.29
N ARG A 246 1.30 60.22 4.25
CA ARG A 246 2.75 59.83 4.30
C ARG A 246 3.60 60.38 5.49
N SER A 247 4.40 59.47 6.08
CA SER A 247 5.66 59.69 6.87
C SER A 247 5.58 60.46 8.21
N ALA A 248 6.42 60.21 9.22
CA ALA A 248 7.39 59.12 9.53
C ALA A 248 7.87 59.21 11.01
N LEU A 249 8.55 58.15 11.53
CA LEU A 249 9.50 58.16 12.69
C LEU A 249 8.90 58.52 14.09
N SER A 250 9.52 58.27 15.26
CA SER A 250 10.63 57.38 15.70
C SER A 250 10.62 57.19 17.24
N GLU A 251 11.27 56.12 17.72
CA GLU A 251 12.06 55.96 18.98
C GLU A 251 11.58 56.45 20.38
N LEU A 252 11.37 55.46 21.26
CA LEU A 252 11.94 55.24 22.62
C LEU A 252 12.04 56.32 23.75
N ASP A 253 11.56 55.87 24.93
CA ASP A 253 12.08 56.01 26.31
C ASP A 253 11.96 57.29 27.17
N SER A 254 11.95 57.04 28.49
CA SER A 254 11.72 57.92 29.66
C SER A 254 10.32 58.57 29.77
N ASP A 255 9.51 58.28 30.79
CA ASP A 255 9.58 58.65 32.22
C ASP A 255 9.22 60.14 32.47
N ASP A 256 8.50 60.55 33.54
CA ASP A 256 8.09 59.84 34.75
C ASP A 256 6.75 60.34 35.37
N ASP A 257 6.20 59.48 36.24
CA ASP A 257 5.24 59.61 37.35
C ASP A 257 3.90 60.42 37.36
N LYS A 258 3.12 60.05 38.37
CA LYS A 258 1.72 60.35 38.79
C LYS A 258 1.64 61.72 39.54
N PRO A 259 0.53 62.23 40.19
CA PRO A 259 -0.58 61.46 40.81
C PRO A 259 -2.00 62.10 41.08
N LEU A 260 -2.90 61.28 41.67
CA LEU A 260 -3.97 61.54 42.69
C LEU A 260 -4.92 62.78 42.61
N ALA A 261 -6.26 62.73 42.84
CA ALA A 261 -7.21 61.64 43.20
C ALA A 261 -8.71 61.90 42.75
N LYS A 262 -9.77 62.32 43.50
CA LYS A 262 -9.98 62.66 44.93
C LYS A 262 -11.47 62.68 45.46
N LYS A 263 -12.30 61.63 45.21
CA LYS A 263 -13.61 61.25 45.89
C LYS A 263 -14.99 61.89 45.51
N THR A 264 -16.03 61.02 45.61
CA THR A 264 -17.45 61.18 46.09
C THR A 264 -18.63 61.80 45.28
N ALA A 265 -19.64 60.95 45.02
CA ALA A 265 -21.09 61.06 45.32
C ALA A 265 -22.14 61.82 44.43
N ALA A 266 -22.90 61.02 43.65
CA ALA A 266 -24.38 60.92 43.57
C ALA A 266 -25.32 61.98 42.89
N ARG A 267 -25.95 61.55 41.76
CA ARG A 267 -27.33 61.84 41.26
C ARG A 267 -27.71 63.29 40.83
N PRO A 268 -28.83 63.51 40.10
CA PRO A 268 -29.56 62.69 39.10
C PRO A 268 -29.84 63.48 37.78
N PRO A 269 -30.63 62.92 36.83
CA PRO A 269 -31.68 63.74 36.16
C PRO A 269 -33.08 63.10 36.15
N LEU A 270 -34.07 63.78 35.55
CA LEU A 270 -35.51 63.49 35.63
C LEU A 270 -36.23 63.36 34.27
N LYS A 271 -37.38 62.65 34.34
CA LYS A 271 -38.60 62.56 33.48
C LYS A 271 -38.87 63.79 32.56
N LYS A 272 -39.64 63.73 31.44
CA LYS A 272 -40.71 62.84 30.90
C LYS A 272 -40.90 63.21 29.38
N GLU A 273 -41.61 62.55 28.43
CA GLU A 273 -43.01 62.06 28.32
C GLU A 273 -43.20 60.93 27.25
N ALA A 274 -44.44 60.63 26.84
CA ALA A 274 -44.87 59.59 25.86
C ALA A 274 -45.20 60.22 24.46
N SER A 275 -45.56 59.51 23.38
CA SER A 275 -46.03 58.12 23.18
C SER A 275 -45.64 57.58 21.78
N SER A 276 -45.75 56.28 21.48
CA SER A 276 -46.98 55.67 20.90
C SER A 276 -46.85 54.13 20.79
N LYS A 277 -47.91 53.41 20.34
CA LYS A 277 -47.96 51.95 20.18
C LYS A 277 -48.47 51.52 18.79
N GLY A 278 -47.85 50.50 18.20
CA GLY A 278 -48.35 49.75 17.03
C GLY A 278 -47.22 48.96 16.34
N ALA A 279 -47.43 47.76 15.80
CA ALA A 279 -48.60 46.88 15.86
C ALA A 279 -48.20 45.39 15.74
N SER A 280 -48.78 44.52 16.57
CA SER A 280 -48.61 43.05 16.52
C SER A 280 -49.76 42.32 17.26
N SER A 281 -51.01 42.62 16.88
CA SER A 281 -52.20 42.27 17.69
C SER A 281 -53.36 41.60 16.92
N PHE A 282 -53.10 41.00 15.75
CA PHE A 282 -54.13 40.33 14.92
C PHE A 282 -53.66 38.95 14.42
N LEU A 283 -53.48 38.01 15.36
CA LEU A 283 -53.38 36.57 15.09
C LEU A 283 -54.18 35.84 16.18
N THR A 284 -55.11 34.98 15.79
CA THR A 284 -55.90 34.17 16.73
C THR A 284 -55.02 33.21 17.53
N ALA A 285 -55.49 32.71 18.68
CA ALA A 285 -54.76 31.70 19.45
C ALA A 285 -54.53 30.38 18.65
N ALA A 286 -55.37 30.11 17.64
CA ALA A 286 -55.17 29.01 16.70
C ALA A 286 -54.03 29.31 15.71
N GLU A 287 -54.01 30.49 15.09
CA GLU A 287 -52.91 30.91 14.20
C GLU A 287 -51.58 31.07 14.93
N GLN A 288 -51.57 31.58 16.17
CA GLN A 288 -50.35 31.65 16.97
C GLN A 288 -49.81 30.25 17.29
N ARG A 289 -50.68 29.26 17.52
CA ARG A 289 -50.28 27.85 17.67
C ARG A 289 -49.84 27.22 16.36
N ALA A 290 -50.54 27.46 15.25
CA ALA A 290 -50.17 26.94 13.93
C ALA A 290 -48.86 27.57 13.42
N ARG A 291 -48.64 28.86 13.67
CA ARG A 291 -47.41 29.59 13.37
C ARG A 291 -46.27 29.10 14.27
N LYS A 292 -46.49 28.93 15.57
CA LYS A 292 -45.50 28.27 16.45
C LYS A 292 -45.19 26.85 15.98
N GLN A 293 -46.18 26.02 15.63
CA GLN A 293 -45.93 24.68 15.07
C GLN A 293 -45.20 24.71 13.72
N LYS A 294 -45.39 25.76 12.90
CA LYS A 294 -44.67 25.95 11.64
C LYS A 294 -43.24 26.46 11.85
N GLU A 295 -43.02 27.30 12.86
CA GLU A 295 -41.71 27.80 13.28
C GLU A 295 -40.93 26.72 14.08
N GLU A 296 -41.61 25.87 14.85
CA GLU A 296 -41.09 24.67 15.52
C GLU A 296 -40.72 23.59 14.50
N LYS A 297 -41.60 23.29 13.52
CA LYS A 297 -41.25 22.41 12.39
C LYS A 297 -40.06 22.96 11.62
N LYS A 298 -40.12 24.22 11.19
CA LYS A 298 -39.02 24.82 10.43
C LYS A 298 -37.70 24.82 11.23
N SER A 299 -37.71 25.19 12.52
CA SER A 299 -36.49 25.11 13.35
C SER A 299 -36.07 23.69 13.75
N THR A 300 -36.89 22.67 13.44
CA THR A 300 -36.53 21.24 13.48
C THR A 300 -35.98 20.77 12.12
N GLU A 301 -36.42 21.36 11.02
CA GLU A 301 -35.99 21.07 9.63
C GLU A 301 -34.71 21.82 9.23
N ASP A 302 -34.52 23.06 9.71
CA ASP A 302 -33.33 23.89 9.48
C ASP A 302 -32.09 23.23 10.15
N PRO A 303 -30.93 23.08 9.47
CA PRO A 303 -29.71 22.51 10.07
C PRO A 303 -29.20 23.26 11.31
N PHE A 304 -28.29 22.64 12.08
CA PHE A 304 -27.59 23.32 13.15
C PHE A 304 -26.69 24.44 12.59
N SER A 305 -26.73 25.64 13.17
CA SER A 305 -26.02 26.81 12.64
C SER A 305 -24.50 26.66 12.60
N PHE A 306 -23.91 25.87 13.50
CA PHE A 306 -22.48 25.55 13.51
C PHE A 306 -22.07 24.52 12.44
N LEU A 307 -23.03 23.90 11.75
CA LEU A 307 -22.80 23.10 10.53
C LEU A 307 -22.98 23.91 9.25
N VAL A 308 -23.49 25.15 9.36
CA VAL A 308 -23.57 26.11 8.24
C VAL A 308 -22.33 27.01 8.25
N ASP A 309 -21.89 27.46 9.43
CA ASP A 309 -20.61 28.16 9.64
C ASP A 309 -19.59 27.20 10.27
N VAL A 310 -19.15 26.18 9.51
CA VAL A 310 -18.20 25.16 9.99
C VAL A 310 -16.87 25.80 10.40
N ARG A 311 -16.40 25.44 11.59
CA ARG A 311 -15.13 25.87 12.18
C ARG A 311 -14.50 24.72 12.95
N ASP A 312 -13.18 24.67 13.01
CA ASP A 312 -12.48 23.76 13.91
C ASP A 312 -12.71 24.17 15.38
N LYS A 313 -12.24 23.33 16.31
CA LYS A 313 -12.45 23.51 17.76
C LYS A 313 -11.87 24.81 18.32
N ASP A 314 -10.88 25.39 17.66
CA ASP A 314 -10.21 26.63 18.04
C ASP A 314 -10.87 27.86 17.38
N GLY A 315 -11.87 27.64 16.51
CA GLY A 315 -12.74 28.66 15.92
C GLY A 315 -12.37 29.08 14.49
N VAL A 316 -11.33 28.45 13.92
CA VAL A 316 -10.74 28.73 12.61
C VAL A 316 -11.61 28.13 11.49
N ARG A 317 -11.69 28.81 10.34
CA ARG A 317 -12.51 28.39 9.19
C ARG A 317 -11.75 27.44 8.24
N PRO A 318 -12.44 26.58 7.48
CA PRO A 318 -11.86 25.89 6.33
C PRO A 318 -11.15 26.87 5.38
N GLY A 319 -9.87 26.60 5.10
CA GLY A 319 -9.02 27.45 4.23
C GLY A 319 -8.18 28.50 4.96
N GLU A 320 -8.45 28.80 6.24
CA GLU A 320 -7.59 29.67 7.04
C GLU A 320 -6.34 28.92 7.55
N PRO A 321 -5.15 29.57 7.64
CA PRO A 321 -3.96 28.95 8.22
C PRO A 321 -4.22 28.50 9.67
N GLY A 322 -3.83 27.26 9.97
CA GLY A 322 -4.08 26.62 11.26
C GLY A 322 -5.13 25.51 11.20
N TYR A 323 -6.20 25.69 10.42
CA TYR A 323 -7.43 24.87 10.42
C TYR A 323 -7.20 23.36 10.57
N ASP A 324 -7.94 22.75 11.50
CA ASP A 324 -7.95 21.30 11.76
C ASP A 324 -9.28 20.62 11.37
N PRO A 325 -9.34 19.92 10.21
CA PRO A 325 -10.56 19.26 9.73
C PRO A 325 -11.03 18.08 10.61
N ARG A 326 -10.20 17.61 11.56
CA ARG A 326 -10.57 16.53 12.48
C ARG A 326 -11.50 16.99 13.60
N THR A 327 -11.69 18.30 13.78
CA THR A 327 -12.44 18.86 14.92
C THR A 327 -13.53 19.84 14.50
N LEU A 328 -14.48 20.11 15.39
CA LEU A 328 -15.61 21.01 15.16
C LEU A 328 -15.90 21.85 16.41
N TYR A 329 -15.97 23.18 16.27
CA TYR A 329 -16.44 24.06 17.35
C TYR A 329 -17.96 24.03 17.46
N ILE A 330 -18.46 23.69 18.66
CA ILE A 330 -19.89 23.66 18.98
C ILE A 330 -20.18 24.74 20.04
N PRO A 331 -20.99 25.78 19.73
CA PRO A 331 -21.23 26.89 20.65
C PRO A 331 -21.89 26.48 21.97
N GLN A 332 -21.53 27.16 23.07
CA GLN A 332 -22.06 26.91 24.43
C GLN A 332 -23.57 27.14 24.60
N ALA A 333 -24.24 27.70 23.59
CA ALA A 333 -25.71 27.72 23.49
C ALA A 333 -26.28 26.37 23.01
N ALA A 334 -25.68 25.72 22.01
CA ALA A 334 -26.14 24.45 21.45
C ALA A 334 -26.01 23.30 22.47
N TRP A 335 -24.91 23.28 23.24
CA TRP A 335 -24.74 22.35 24.37
C TRP A 335 -25.86 22.42 25.41
N LYS A 336 -26.57 23.54 25.54
CA LYS A 336 -27.71 23.67 26.44
C LYS A 336 -29.00 23.09 25.86
N SER A 337 -29.22 23.18 24.55
CA SER A 337 -30.42 22.67 23.88
C SER A 337 -30.39 21.16 23.57
N PHE A 338 -29.22 20.56 23.36
CA PHE A 338 -29.10 19.12 23.07
C PHE A 338 -29.75 18.21 24.15
N THR A 339 -30.45 17.17 23.72
CA THR A 339 -30.86 16.04 24.57
C THR A 339 -29.64 15.27 25.12
N PRO A 340 -29.78 14.43 26.16
CA PRO A 340 -28.67 13.62 26.67
C PRO A 340 -28.01 12.72 25.62
N PHE A 341 -28.76 12.24 24.62
CA PHE A 341 -28.25 11.41 23.54
C PHE A 341 -27.44 12.23 22.52
N GLU A 342 -27.98 13.38 22.07
CA GLU A 342 -27.26 14.31 21.18
C GLU A 342 -25.98 14.84 21.83
N LYS A 343 -25.97 15.03 23.17
CA LYS A 343 -24.76 15.37 23.93
C LYS A 343 -23.68 14.31 23.76
N GLN A 344 -23.97 13.03 24.01
CA GLN A 344 -22.99 11.94 23.83
C GLN A 344 -22.47 11.85 22.37
N PHE A 345 -23.33 12.07 21.38
CA PHE A 345 -22.92 12.08 19.98
C PHE A 345 -21.96 13.24 19.67
N TRP A 346 -22.38 14.48 19.96
CA TRP A 346 -21.58 15.67 19.66
C TRP A 346 -20.29 15.75 20.49
N GLU A 347 -20.28 15.21 21.71
CA GLU A 347 -19.10 15.15 22.59
C GLU A 347 -17.97 14.30 21.99
N ILE A 348 -18.32 13.26 21.20
CA ILE A 348 -17.37 12.48 20.39
C ILE A 348 -17.12 13.19 19.05
N LYS A 349 -18.17 13.51 18.27
CA LYS A 349 -18.03 14.05 16.90
C LYS A 349 -17.24 15.36 16.82
N GLN A 350 -17.24 16.20 17.88
CA GLN A 350 -16.42 17.43 17.93
C GLN A 350 -14.90 17.19 17.86
N ASN A 351 -14.42 15.97 18.17
CA ASN A 351 -13.00 15.58 18.15
C ASN A 351 -12.68 14.57 17.03
N HIS A 352 -13.69 14.12 16.29
CA HIS A 352 -13.60 13.10 15.24
C HIS A 352 -14.49 13.49 14.05
N PHE A 353 -14.37 14.74 13.61
CA PHE A 353 -15.24 15.31 12.57
C PHE A 353 -14.96 14.70 11.19
N ASP A 354 -13.70 14.35 10.92
CA ASP A 354 -13.20 13.64 9.72
C ASP A 354 -13.63 12.15 9.64
N THR A 355 -14.26 11.63 10.70
CA THR A 355 -14.49 10.20 10.90
C THR A 355 -15.98 9.89 10.94
N VAL A 356 -16.44 8.95 10.11
CA VAL A 356 -17.85 8.53 10.01
C VAL A 356 -18.23 7.69 11.24
N LEU A 357 -19.15 8.17 12.08
CA LEU A 357 -19.49 7.53 13.35
C LEU A 357 -20.71 6.60 13.24
N PHE A 358 -20.48 5.30 13.44
CA PHE A 358 -21.51 4.27 13.62
C PHE A 358 -21.89 4.20 15.11
N PHE A 359 -23.06 4.73 15.48
CA PHE A 359 -23.45 4.99 16.87
C PHE A 359 -24.49 3.99 17.38
N GLN A 360 -24.13 3.13 18.36
CA GLN A 360 -24.95 2.00 18.77
C GLN A 360 -26.20 2.40 19.58
N LYS A 361 -27.36 1.89 19.16
CA LYS A 361 -28.68 2.25 19.67
C LYS A 361 -29.58 1.02 19.75
N GLY A 362 -29.28 0.15 20.71
CA GLY A 362 -29.78 -1.22 20.70
C GLY A 362 -29.11 -2.02 19.59
N LYS A 363 -29.87 -2.84 18.86
CA LYS A 363 -29.36 -3.73 17.81
C LYS A 363 -29.06 -3.06 16.45
N PHE A 364 -28.97 -1.73 16.44
CA PHE A 364 -28.71 -0.92 15.25
C PHE A 364 -27.57 0.05 15.53
N LEU A 365 -26.77 0.31 14.51
CA LEU A 365 -25.82 1.41 14.45
C LEU A 365 -26.48 2.50 13.59
N GLU A 366 -26.72 3.68 14.16
CA GLU A 366 -27.24 4.84 13.43
C GLU A 366 -26.08 5.82 13.14
N LEU A 367 -26.07 6.37 11.92
CA LEU A 367 -25.19 7.46 11.46
C LEU A 367 -26.02 8.76 11.44
N TYR A 368 -25.38 9.92 11.66
CA TYR A 368 -26.08 11.20 11.85
C TYR A 368 -25.47 12.37 11.05
N GLU A 369 -26.32 13.33 10.67
CA GLU A 369 -25.98 14.52 9.87
C GLU A 369 -25.15 14.21 8.61
N GLU A 370 -23.88 14.62 8.56
CA GLU A 370 -23.04 14.41 7.38
C GLU A 370 -22.69 12.94 7.18
N ASP A 371 -22.48 12.19 8.28
CA ASP A 371 -22.28 10.73 8.23
C ASP A 371 -23.52 10.03 7.64
N ALA A 372 -24.71 10.60 7.90
CA ALA A 372 -25.97 10.15 7.31
C ALA A 372 -26.11 10.55 5.83
N ARG A 373 -25.59 11.71 5.41
CA ARG A 373 -25.57 12.14 4.00
C ARG A 373 -24.62 11.27 3.18
N ILE A 374 -23.38 11.07 3.64
CA ILE A 374 -22.40 10.17 2.99
C ILE A 374 -22.98 8.75 2.87
N GLY A 375 -23.56 8.21 3.94
CA GLY A 375 -24.21 6.91 3.91
C GLY A 375 -25.38 6.81 2.92
N HIS A 376 -26.06 7.91 2.63
CA HIS A 376 -27.12 7.97 1.64
C HIS A 376 -26.57 8.10 0.20
N SER A 377 -25.60 8.99 -0.04
CA SER A 377 -25.08 9.29 -1.38
C SER A 377 -24.15 8.21 -1.94
N GLU A 378 -23.32 7.58 -1.10
CA GLU A 378 -22.34 6.59 -1.54
C GLU A 378 -22.92 5.17 -1.66
N PHE A 379 -24.03 4.90 -0.95
CA PHE A 379 -24.49 3.52 -0.70
C PHE A 379 -26.02 3.33 -0.75
N ASP A 380 -26.79 4.31 -1.23
CA ASP A 380 -28.26 4.31 -1.32
C ASP A 380 -29.00 4.01 0.00
N LEU A 381 -28.33 4.14 1.15
CA LEU A 381 -28.96 3.83 2.44
C LEU A 381 -30.09 4.84 2.71
N LYS A 382 -31.23 4.35 3.19
CA LYS A 382 -32.45 5.17 3.28
C LYS A 382 -32.34 6.27 4.34
N LEU A 383 -32.10 7.50 3.89
CA LEU A 383 -32.13 8.70 4.72
C LEU A 383 -33.51 8.91 5.36
N THR A 384 -33.51 9.25 6.64
CA THR A 384 -34.70 9.61 7.41
C THR A 384 -34.38 10.77 8.35
N GLN A 385 -35.36 11.63 8.63
CA GLN A 385 -35.22 12.69 9.64
C GLN A 385 -35.93 12.26 10.93
N ARG A 386 -35.26 12.44 12.07
CA ARG A 386 -35.82 12.16 13.40
C ARG A 386 -35.41 13.24 14.39
N VAL A 387 -36.41 13.91 14.98
CA VAL A 387 -36.19 15.16 15.71
C VAL A 387 -35.45 16.14 14.77
N LYS A 388 -34.38 16.81 15.21
CA LYS A 388 -33.63 17.78 14.40
C LYS A 388 -32.55 17.14 13.52
N MET A 389 -32.24 15.85 13.70
CA MET A 389 -31.12 15.19 13.03
C MET A 389 -31.54 14.41 11.79
N SER A 390 -30.75 14.54 10.73
CA SER A 390 -30.76 13.59 9.61
C SER A 390 -30.07 12.30 10.06
N MET A 391 -30.63 11.13 9.73
CA MET A 391 -30.11 9.83 10.16
C MET A 391 -30.28 8.70 9.14
N VAL A 392 -29.33 7.77 9.14
CA VAL A 392 -29.45 6.45 8.51
C VAL A 392 -29.05 5.39 9.53
N GLY A 393 -29.40 4.11 9.31
CA GLY A 393 -28.99 3.06 10.25
C GLY A 393 -28.95 1.67 9.66
N VAL A 394 -28.04 0.86 10.18
CA VAL A 394 -27.78 -0.52 9.76
C VAL A 394 -27.85 -1.49 10.94
N PRO A 395 -28.26 -2.77 10.76
CA PRO A 395 -28.20 -3.76 11.83
C PRO A 395 -26.77 -3.98 12.33
N GLU A 396 -26.60 -4.12 13.65
CA GLU A 396 -25.30 -4.32 14.30
C GLU A 396 -24.49 -5.50 13.69
N MET A 397 -25.16 -6.61 13.40
CA MET A 397 -24.54 -7.80 12.77
C MET A 397 -24.00 -7.55 11.35
N SER A 398 -24.34 -6.42 10.72
CA SER A 398 -23.85 -6.02 9.41
C SER A 398 -22.75 -4.95 9.46
N PHE A 399 -22.28 -4.56 10.65
CA PHE A 399 -21.28 -3.49 10.83
C PHE A 399 -20.05 -3.69 9.92
N ASN A 400 -19.41 -4.86 9.95
CA ASN A 400 -18.16 -5.08 9.23
C ASN A 400 -18.33 -4.93 7.70
N PHE A 401 -19.45 -5.42 7.14
CA PHE A 401 -19.77 -5.25 5.72
C PHE A 401 -19.91 -3.77 5.32
N TRP A 402 -20.52 -2.94 6.16
CA TRP A 402 -20.64 -1.51 5.89
C TRP A 402 -19.34 -0.76 6.15
N ALA A 403 -18.66 -1.02 7.26
CA ALA A 403 -17.36 -0.43 7.58
C ALA A 403 -16.34 -0.67 6.45
N ALA A 404 -16.24 -1.90 5.92
CA ALA A 404 -15.37 -2.24 4.79
C ALA A 404 -15.68 -1.42 3.52
N LYS A 405 -16.96 -1.10 3.26
CA LYS A 405 -17.36 -0.24 2.13
C LYS A 405 -16.94 1.23 2.31
N PHE A 406 -17.12 1.79 3.51
CA PHE A 406 -16.66 3.15 3.82
C PHE A 406 -15.13 3.25 3.76
N LEU A 407 -14.42 2.25 4.31
CA LEU A 407 -12.97 2.11 4.25
C LEU A 407 -12.44 2.02 2.80
N ALA A 408 -13.08 1.20 1.96
CA ALA A 408 -12.72 1.07 0.54
C ALA A 408 -12.90 2.38 -0.26
N LYS A 409 -13.79 3.28 0.19
CA LYS A 409 -13.97 4.65 -0.33
C LYS A 409 -13.01 5.68 0.28
N GLY A 410 -12.16 5.29 1.23
CA GLY A 410 -11.18 6.16 1.89
C GLY A 410 -11.68 6.87 3.16
N TYR A 411 -12.90 6.59 3.64
CA TYR A 411 -13.39 7.18 4.88
C TYR A 411 -12.80 6.49 6.11
N LYS A 412 -12.44 7.28 7.13
CA LYS A 412 -12.21 6.76 8.48
C LYS A 412 -13.56 6.39 9.11
N VAL A 413 -13.62 5.25 9.81
CA VAL A 413 -14.87 4.74 10.40
C VAL A 413 -14.71 4.61 11.92
N GLY A 414 -15.56 5.28 12.70
CA GLY A 414 -15.58 5.17 14.16
C GLY A 414 -16.73 4.29 14.64
N ARG A 415 -16.46 3.31 15.50
CA ARG A 415 -17.49 2.49 16.15
C ARG A 415 -17.72 2.98 17.59
N VAL A 416 -18.93 3.44 17.89
CA VAL A 416 -19.33 3.89 19.23
C VAL A 416 -20.32 2.88 19.83
N ASP A 417 -19.86 2.11 20.81
CA ASP A 417 -20.65 1.05 21.47
C ASP A 417 -21.31 1.50 22.77
N GLN A 418 -22.28 0.72 23.24
CA GLN A 418 -22.94 0.89 24.53
C GLN A 418 -22.11 0.25 25.66
N ALA A 419 -21.54 1.07 26.54
CA ALA A 419 -20.59 0.63 27.58
C ALA A 419 -21.24 -0.09 28.78
N GLU A 420 -22.55 0.06 28.98
CA GLU A 420 -23.30 -0.60 30.05
C GLU A 420 -24.58 -1.28 29.49
N THR A 421 -24.96 -2.43 30.05
CA THR A 421 -26.22 -3.09 29.67
C THR A 421 -27.42 -2.27 30.18
N ALA A 422 -28.60 -2.50 29.61
CA ALA A 422 -29.81 -1.83 30.11
C ALA A 422 -30.15 -2.20 31.57
N LEU A 423 -29.69 -3.36 32.06
CA LEU A 423 -29.82 -3.75 33.47
C LEU A 423 -28.71 -3.10 34.32
N GLY A 424 -27.47 -3.10 33.84
CA GLY A 424 -26.34 -2.40 34.46
C GLY A 424 -26.60 -0.91 34.69
N ALA A 425 -27.17 -0.21 33.71
CA ALA A 425 -27.60 1.18 33.85
C ALA A 425 -28.69 1.36 34.93
N GLU A 426 -29.65 0.44 35.02
CA GLU A 426 -30.68 0.46 36.08
C GLU A 426 -30.06 0.17 37.46
N MET A 427 -29.09 -0.74 37.54
CA MET A 427 -28.34 -1.06 38.76
C MET A 427 -27.48 0.12 39.23
N ARG A 428 -26.77 0.81 38.32
CA ARG A 428 -26.02 2.03 38.60
C ARG A 428 -26.94 3.13 39.14
N VAL A 429 -28.03 3.44 38.42
CA VAL A 429 -29.06 4.39 38.87
C VAL A 429 -29.76 3.96 40.18
N ALA A 430 -29.74 2.67 40.54
CA ALA A 430 -30.22 2.19 41.85
C ALA A 430 -29.17 2.30 42.97
N ALA A 431 -27.88 2.15 42.66
CA ALA A 431 -26.77 2.37 43.58
C ALA A 431 -26.62 3.87 43.90
N ASP A 432 -26.64 4.73 42.88
CA ASP A 432 -26.54 6.19 43.02
C ASP A 432 -27.67 6.76 43.90
N LYS A 433 -28.89 6.18 43.82
CA LYS A 433 -30.03 6.51 44.71
C LYS A 433 -29.77 6.22 46.19
N LYS A 434 -28.87 5.29 46.55
CA LYS A 434 -28.44 5.07 47.95
C LYS A 434 -27.47 6.16 48.41
N SER A 435 -26.72 6.78 47.50
CA SER A 435 -25.87 7.94 47.80
C SER A 435 -26.72 9.22 47.92
N LYS A 436 -26.71 9.87 49.09
CA LYS A 436 -27.59 11.03 49.36
C LYS A 436 -27.08 12.37 48.76
N LYS A 437 -26.33 12.37 47.64
CA LYS A 437 -25.57 13.55 47.18
C LYS A 437 -25.69 13.96 45.69
N ALA A 438 -26.54 13.32 44.87
CA ALA A 438 -26.76 13.72 43.47
C ALA A 438 -27.89 14.78 43.29
N SER A 439 -27.67 15.78 42.43
CA SER A 439 -28.62 16.88 42.19
C SER A 439 -29.79 16.46 41.28
N ALA A 440 -30.75 17.37 41.06
CA ALA A 440 -31.85 17.14 40.12
C ALA A 440 -31.41 17.13 38.64
N ALA A 441 -30.27 17.76 38.30
CA ALA A 441 -29.73 17.78 36.94
C ALA A 441 -28.97 16.48 36.61
N ASP A 442 -28.23 15.93 37.58
CA ASP A 442 -27.47 14.68 37.40
C ASP A 442 -28.44 13.50 37.18
N LYS A 443 -29.53 13.46 37.95
CA LYS A 443 -30.67 12.54 37.80
C LYS A 443 -31.37 12.56 36.43
N ALA A 444 -31.01 13.50 35.54
CA ALA A 444 -31.43 13.53 34.14
C ALA A 444 -30.34 13.05 33.16
N LYS A 445 -29.04 13.23 33.49
CA LYS A 445 -27.92 12.66 32.72
C LYS A 445 -27.86 11.14 32.86
N ASP A 446 -28.00 10.62 34.07
CA ASP A 446 -27.74 9.20 34.38
C ASP A 446 -28.77 8.20 33.81
N LYS A 447 -29.87 8.67 33.23
CA LYS A 447 -30.96 7.82 32.75
C LYS A 447 -30.72 7.15 31.39
N ILE A 448 -29.68 7.54 30.66
CA ILE A 448 -29.33 6.91 29.39
C ILE A 448 -28.07 6.05 29.55
N VAL A 449 -28.07 4.89 28.89
CA VAL A 449 -26.90 4.03 28.76
C VAL A 449 -25.72 4.84 28.21
N ARG A 450 -24.60 4.83 28.92
CA ARG A 450 -23.30 5.40 28.51
C ARG A 450 -22.82 4.80 27.18
N ARG A 451 -22.23 5.64 26.34
CA ARG A 451 -21.62 5.28 25.05
C ARG A 451 -20.23 5.86 24.96
N GLU A 452 -19.34 5.11 24.35
CA GLU A 452 -17.93 5.47 24.22
C GLU A 452 -17.44 5.04 22.84
N LEU A 453 -16.53 5.83 22.25
CA LEU A 453 -15.83 5.44 21.03
C LEU A 453 -14.97 4.23 21.36
N ASN A 454 -15.32 3.07 20.83
CA ASN A 454 -14.60 1.82 21.08
C ASN A 454 -13.30 1.84 20.28
N LYS A 455 -13.40 2.01 18.95
CA LYS A 455 -12.29 1.95 18.01
C LYS A 455 -12.57 2.81 16.77
N VAL A 456 -11.53 3.43 16.23
CA VAL A 456 -11.53 3.99 14.87
C VAL A 456 -10.76 3.06 13.94
N TYR A 457 -11.28 2.87 12.73
CA TYR A 457 -10.72 2.04 11.67
C TYR A 457 -10.26 2.95 10.53
N THR A 458 -9.03 2.77 10.07
CA THR A 458 -8.45 3.40 8.88
C THR A 458 -7.74 2.34 8.03
N ASN A 459 -7.52 2.60 6.74
CA ASN A 459 -6.87 1.63 5.84
C ASN A 459 -5.42 1.26 6.22
N GLY A 460 -4.75 2.04 7.08
CA GLY A 460 -3.44 1.72 7.68
C GLY A 460 -3.50 1.08 9.07
N THR A 461 -4.69 0.97 9.68
CA THR A 461 -4.86 0.52 11.08
C THR A 461 -5.85 -0.65 11.25
N LEU A 462 -6.11 -1.40 10.18
CA LEU A 462 -7.01 -2.56 10.19
C LEU A 462 -6.37 -3.79 10.85
N VAL A 463 -6.83 -4.10 12.07
CA VAL A 463 -6.49 -5.34 12.79
C VAL A 463 -7.43 -6.51 12.42
N ASP A 464 -8.61 -6.20 11.89
CA ASP A 464 -9.73 -7.14 11.77
C ASP A 464 -9.87 -7.73 10.34
N GLU A 465 -9.70 -9.05 10.22
CA GLU A 465 -9.72 -9.83 8.98
C GLU A 465 -10.99 -9.66 8.13
N GLU A 466 -12.15 -9.46 8.76
CA GLU A 466 -13.42 -9.19 8.05
C GLU A 466 -13.50 -7.78 7.43
N LEU A 467 -12.52 -6.91 7.69
CA LEU A 467 -12.35 -5.58 7.08
C LEU A 467 -11.15 -5.51 6.13
N LEU A 468 -10.23 -6.48 6.18
CA LEU A 468 -9.04 -6.51 5.36
C LEU A 468 -9.41 -6.88 3.92
N THR A 469 -9.41 -5.88 3.04
CA THR A 469 -9.66 -6.02 1.59
C THR A 469 -8.51 -6.67 0.82
N ASP A 470 -7.40 -7.00 1.50
CA ASP A 470 -6.11 -7.32 0.93
C ASP A 470 -5.27 -8.17 1.92
N GLU A 471 -4.58 -9.18 1.40
CA GLU A 471 -3.70 -10.08 2.16
C GLU A 471 -2.33 -9.44 2.48
N GLN A 472 -1.93 -8.41 1.73
CA GLN A 472 -0.71 -7.63 1.95
C GLN A 472 -0.77 -6.83 3.26
N ALA A 473 0.41 -6.45 3.76
CA ALA A 473 0.55 -5.58 4.94
C ALA A 473 -0.07 -4.19 4.70
N GLY A 474 -0.86 -3.72 5.67
CA GLY A 474 -1.54 -2.43 5.61
C GLY A 474 -0.74 -1.34 6.30
N HIS A 475 0.47 -1.03 5.81
CA HIS A 475 1.41 -0.18 6.55
C HIS A 475 0.87 1.23 6.82
N CYS A 476 0.90 1.65 8.09
CA CYS A 476 0.87 3.04 8.51
C CYS A 476 2.31 3.51 8.79
N VAL A 477 2.70 4.69 8.31
CA VAL A 477 4.09 5.18 8.44
C VAL A 477 4.11 6.57 9.05
N SER A 478 4.76 6.74 10.20
CA SER A 478 5.08 8.08 10.71
C SER A 478 6.46 8.53 10.23
N ILE A 479 6.55 9.77 9.75
CA ILE A 479 7.77 10.37 9.18
C ILE A 479 8.10 11.65 9.95
N ARG A 480 9.36 11.77 10.35
CA ARG A 480 9.96 12.97 10.95
C ARG A 480 11.20 13.36 10.13
N GLU A 481 11.21 14.60 9.63
CA GLU A 481 12.35 15.19 8.90
C GLU A 481 13.13 16.05 9.92
N GLU A 482 14.45 15.83 10.07
CA GLU A 482 15.29 16.53 11.05
C GLU A 482 16.28 17.46 10.34
N ASP A 483 15.99 18.76 10.39
CA ASP A 483 16.82 19.82 9.82
C ASP A 483 18.17 19.91 10.56
N SER A 484 19.26 19.56 9.87
CA SER A 484 20.62 19.79 10.36
C SER A 484 21.10 21.17 9.91
N PRO A 485 21.26 22.17 10.81
CA PRO A 485 21.70 23.52 10.44
C PRO A 485 23.16 23.57 9.93
N GLU A 486 23.92 22.49 10.09
CA GLU A 486 25.30 22.38 9.59
C GLU A 486 25.38 21.85 8.14
N SER A 487 24.27 21.32 7.59
CA SER A 487 24.23 20.64 6.29
C SER A 487 24.19 21.60 5.07
N LYS A 488 25.31 22.29 4.81
CA LYS A 488 25.50 23.12 3.61
C LYS A 488 25.29 22.36 2.28
N ASP A 489 25.35 21.03 2.31
CA ASP A 489 25.16 20.12 1.18
C ASP A 489 23.68 19.80 0.84
N GLY A 490 22.68 20.28 1.60
CA GLY A 490 21.24 20.05 1.32
C GLY A 490 20.72 18.62 1.60
N ARG A 491 21.56 17.76 2.17
CA ARG A 491 21.18 16.44 2.73
C ARG A 491 20.33 16.62 3.99
N GLN A 492 19.45 15.67 4.29
CA GLN A 492 18.63 15.72 5.52
C GLN A 492 18.46 14.34 6.16
N THR A 493 18.18 14.33 7.46
CA THR A 493 18.03 13.11 8.24
C THR A 493 16.55 12.79 8.44
N PHE A 494 16.16 11.54 8.21
CA PHE A 494 14.81 11.05 8.42
C PHE A 494 14.77 10.08 9.59
N GLY A 495 13.79 10.27 10.46
CA GLY A 495 13.33 9.28 11.43
C GLY A 495 11.98 8.73 10.99
N ILE A 496 11.84 7.41 10.93
CA ILE A 496 10.62 6.77 10.40
C ILE A 496 10.19 5.65 11.34
N CYS A 497 8.88 5.59 11.63
CA CYS A 497 8.24 4.52 12.37
C CYS A 497 7.15 3.90 11.50
N VAL A 498 7.39 2.68 11.01
CA VAL A 498 6.44 1.88 10.22
C VAL A 498 5.66 0.96 11.16
N LEU A 499 4.37 0.77 10.93
CA LEU A 499 3.50 -0.16 11.65
C LEU A 499 2.69 -1.01 10.66
N ASP A 500 2.74 -2.35 10.75
CA ASP A 500 1.61 -3.19 10.31
C ASP A 500 0.73 -3.49 11.53
N SER A 501 -0.44 -2.86 11.56
CA SER A 501 -1.42 -3.00 12.64
C SER A 501 -2.04 -4.41 12.73
N ALA A 502 -1.99 -5.20 11.66
CA ALA A 502 -2.55 -6.55 11.64
C ALA A 502 -1.63 -7.60 12.27
N THR A 503 -0.31 -7.34 12.30
CA THR A 503 0.70 -8.15 13.04
C THR A 503 1.16 -7.48 14.33
N SER A 504 0.86 -6.18 14.49
CA SER A 504 1.42 -5.26 15.51
C SER A 504 2.94 -5.11 15.44
N GLU A 505 3.53 -5.24 14.25
CA GLU A 505 4.97 -5.07 14.06
C GLU A 505 5.33 -3.59 13.84
N PHE A 506 6.17 -3.05 14.73
CA PHE A 506 6.80 -1.75 14.56
C PHE A 506 8.20 -1.89 13.97
N ASN A 507 8.47 -1.20 12.87
CA ASN A 507 9.76 -1.14 12.22
C ASN A 507 10.31 0.30 12.28
N LEU A 508 11.32 0.51 13.14
CA LEU A 508 11.97 1.79 13.37
C LEU A 508 13.18 1.98 12.45
N SER A 509 13.28 3.13 11.79
CA SER A 509 14.38 3.46 10.87
C SER A 509 14.91 4.87 11.11
N ALA A 510 16.20 5.06 10.86
CA ALA A 510 16.84 6.37 10.83
C ALA A 510 17.94 6.38 9.76
N PHE A 511 17.96 7.41 8.91
CA PHE A 511 19.01 7.58 7.91
C PHE A 511 19.17 9.04 7.46
N GLU A 512 20.41 9.43 7.19
CA GLU A 512 20.74 10.58 6.34
C GLU A 512 20.40 10.24 4.88
N ASP A 513 19.70 11.12 4.18
CA ASP A 513 19.32 10.95 2.77
C ASP A 513 19.86 12.11 1.90
N ASP A 514 20.00 11.84 0.60
CA ASP A 514 20.55 12.80 -0.36
C ASP A 514 19.55 13.90 -0.77
N VAL A 515 20.01 14.87 -1.57
CA VAL A 515 19.19 16.00 -2.05
C VAL A 515 17.92 15.54 -2.78
N CYS A 516 17.97 14.37 -3.40
CA CYS A 516 16.87 13.77 -4.17
C CYS A 516 15.98 12.84 -3.32
N ARG A 517 16.31 12.64 -2.02
CA ARG A 517 15.56 11.83 -1.04
C ARG A 517 15.37 10.37 -1.50
N THR A 518 16.43 9.80 -2.08
CA THR A 518 16.34 8.51 -2.79
C THR A 518 16.19 7.29 -1.88
N LYS A 519 16.62 7.35 -0.61
CA LYS A 519 16.38 6.26 0.36
C LYS A 519 14.94 6.28 0.84
N LEU A 520 14.38 7.47 1.09
CA LEU A 520 12.98 7.67 1.44
C LEU A 520 12.06 7.16 0.31
N GLU A 521 12.36 7.50 -0.95
CA GLU A 521 11.64 6.96 -2.10
C GLU A 521 11.68 5.42 -2.14
N THR A 522 12.88 4.85 -2.01
CA THR A 522 13.09 3.39 -2.05
C THR A 522 12.28 2.69 -0.97
N MET A 523 12.35 3.17 0.27
CA MET A 523 11.61 2.62 1.40
C MET A 523 10.09 2.68 1.20
N LEU A 524 9.57 3.80 0.69
CA LEU A 524 8.12 3.99 0.54
C LEU A 524 7.54 3.22 -0.65
N ARG A 525 8.28 3.08 -1.76
CA ARG A 525 7.88 2.21 -2.88
C ARG A 525 7.92 0.72 -2.48
N GLN A 526 8.90 0.28 -1.70
CA GLN A 526 8.94 -1.08 -1.16
C GLN A 526 7.76 -1.36 -0.22
N LEU A 527 7.47 -0.46 0.72
CA LEU A 527 6.41 -0.64 1.74
C LEU A 527 5.00 -0.44 1.18
N ARG A 528 4.81 0.52 0.26
CA ARG A 528 3.50 0.95 -0.29
C ARG A 528 2.47 1.21 0.82
N PRO A 529 2.68 2.24 1.67
CA PRO A 529 1.82 2.49 2.82
C PRO A 529 0.41 2.91 2.41
N LYS A 530 -0.57 2.57 3.26
CA LYS A 530 -1.98 2.95 3.12
C LYS A 530 -2.33 4.19 3.94
N GLU A 531 -1.46 4.59 4.86
CA GLU A 531 -1.58 5.83 5.63
C GLU A 531 -0.21 6.40 6.06
N ILE A 532 -0.08 7.73 6.09
CA ILE A 532 1.10 8.44 6.59
C ILE A 532 0.71 9.46 7.68
N VAL A 533 1.54 9.53 8.73
CA VAL A 533 1.38 10.42 9.90
C VAL A 533 2.60 11.34 10.03
N PHE A 534 2.40 12.66 9.99
CA PHE A 534 3.51 13.62 10.02
C PHE A 534 3.11 14.91 10.74
N THR A 535 4.08 15.64 11.31
CA THR A 535 3.80 16.95 11.92
C THR A 535 3.62 18.02 10.83
N LYS A 536 2.52 18.77 10.91
CA LYS A 536 2.19 19.91 10.04
C LYS A 536 3.31 20.94 10.12
N GLY A 537 3.86 21.32 8.96
CA GLY A 537 5.00 22.23 8.86
C GLY A 537 6.39 21.58 8.98
N ASN A 538 6.51 20.30 9.34
CA ASN A 538 7.82 19.65 9.41
C ASN A 538 8.36 19.20 8.05
N LEU A 539 7.53 18.56 7.22
CA LEU A 539 8.02 17.99 5.96
C LEU A 539 8.39 19.10 4.97
N SER A 540 9.59 18.99 4.38
CA SER A 540 10.09 19.93 3.39
C SER A 540 9.22 19.91 2.12
N VAL A 541 9.27 20.98 1.32
CA VAL A 541 8.46 21.08 0.09
C VAL A 541 8.86 20.00 -0.93
N SER A 542 10.16 19.69 -1.03
CA SER A 542 10.70 18.60 -1.83
C SER A 542 10.20 17.23 -1.36
N THR A 543 10.29 16.95 -0.05
CA THR A 543 9.80 15.69 0.54
C THR A 543 8.29 15.54 0.31
N THR A 544 7.50 16.55 0.64
CA THR A 544 6.04 16.57 0.44
C THR A 544 5.64 16.32 -1.02
N ARG A 545 6.41 16.86 -1.97
CA ARG A 545 6.22 16.69 -3.41
C ARG A 545 6.59 15.29 -3.90
N LEU A 546 7.72 14.73 -3.44
CA LEU A 546 8.11 13.34 -3.71
C LEU A 546 7.02 12.37 -3.20
N LEU A 547 6.60 12.53 -1.94
CA LEU A 547 5.53 11.70 -1.35
C LEU A 547 4.25 11.72 -2.21
N LYS A 548 3.81 12.88 -2.68
CA LYS A 548 2.65 12.99 -3.59
C LYS A 548 2.85 12.34 -4.96
N SER A 549 4.09 12.13 -5.40
CA SER A 549 4.42 11.52 -6.69
C SER A 549 4.59 10.00 -6.64
N ILE A 550 4.81 9.41 -5.46
CA ILE A 550 5.14 7.97 -5.31
C ILE A 550 4.09 7.16 -4.56
N LEU A 551 3.18 7.82 -3.82
CA LEU A 551 2.18 7.16 -3.01
C LEU A 551 0.88 6.90 -3.78
N PRO A 552 0.16 5.80 -3.51
CA PRO A 552 -1.15 5.55 -4.07
C PRO A 552 -2.12 6.71 -3.78
N GLY A 553 -2.98 7.06 -4.74
CA GLY A 553 -3.96 8.14 -4.60
C GLY A 553 -5.03 7.91 -3.51
N ASN A 554 -5.13 6.68 -2.97
CA ASN A 554 -5.97 6.32 -1.83
C ASN A 554 -5.19 6.20 -0.50
N CYS A 555 -3.91 6.57 -0.47
CA CYS A 555 -3.14 6.67 0.77
C CYS A 555 -3.70 7.81 1.63
N LEU A 556 -3.99 7.54 2.91
CA LEU A 556 -4.46 8.55 3.85
C LEU A 556 -3.29 9.43 4.34
N TRP A 557 -3.52 10.74 4.47
CA TRP A 557 -2.55 11.71 4.97
C TRP A 557 -3.08 12.34 6.26
N THR A 558 -2.52 11.97 7.41
CA THR A 558 -2.91 12.50 8.73
C THR A 558 -1.82 13.46 9.24
N SER A 559 -2.08 14.77 9.14
CA SER A 559 -1.19 15.81 9.67
C SER A 559 -1.49 16.09 11.16
N LEU A 560 -0.49 15.94 12.02
CA LEU A 560 -0.53 16.32 13.44
C LEU A 560 -0.18 17.80 13.62
N ARG A 561 -0.77 18.51 14.58
CA ARG A 561 -0.33 19.88 14.95
C ARG A 561 0.97 19.84 15.76
N GLU A 562 1.67 20.98 15.93
CA GLU A 562 2.92 21.05 16.72
C GLU A 562 2.75 20.76 18.24
N SER A 563 1.49 20.78 18.69
CA SER A 563 1.02 20.39 20.03
C SER A 563 0.54 18.93 20.09
N GLU A 564 0.72 18.17 19.01
CA GLU A 564 0.27 16.78 18.85
C GLU A 564 1.42 15.91 18.35
N GLY A 565 1.39 14.61 18.69
CA GLY A 565 2.60 13.80 18.69
C GLY A 565 3.46 14.09 19.92
N LEU A 566 4.22 13.09 20.37
CA LEU A 566 5.11 13.23 21.52
C LEU A 566 6.50 13.65 21.07
N LYS A 567 7.05 14.74 21.65
CA LYS A 567 8.44 15.14 21.43
C LYS A 567 9.39 14.16 22.11
N PHE A 568 10.69 14.18 21.80
CA PHE A 568 11.65 13.16 22.28
C PHE A 568 11.55 12.86 23.79
N GLN A 569 11.55 13.91 24.62
CA GLN A 569 11.46 13.80 26.08
C GLN A 569 10.08 13.35 26.60
N GLU A 570 9.01 13.56 25.83
CA GLU A 570 7.64 13.14 26.17
C GLU A 570 7.44 11.67 25.78
N THR A 571 8.00 11.26 24.63
CA THR A 571 8.03 9.86 24.19
C THR A 571 8.78 8.99 25.20
N ILE A 572 9.93 9.45 25.71
CA ILE A 572 10.67 8.74 26.76
C ILE A 572 9.85 8.59 28.04
N LYS A 573 9.10 9.63 28.46
CA LYS A 573 8.21 9.54 29.64
C LYS A 573 7.06 8.56 29.43
N GLU A 574 6.43 8.59 28.25
CA GLU A 574 5.33 7.69 27.92
C GLU A 574 5.81 6.23 27.77
N LEU A 575 7.01 6.01 27.21
CA LEU A 575 7.64 4.68 27.16
C LEU A 575 7.91 4.10 28.56
N LYS A 576 8.34 4.91 29.54
CA LYS A 576 8.48 4.47 30.95
C LYS A 576 7.14 4.15 31.62
N LYS A 577 6.04 4.76 31.14
CA LYS A 577 4.67 4.52 31.64
C LYS A 577 4.01 3.31 30.97
N LEU A 578 4.34 3.02 29.72
CA LEU A 578 3.94 1.81 28.99
C LEU A 578 4.75 0.58 29.41
N TYR A 579 6.03 0.77 29.73
CA TYR A 579 6.96 -0.25 30.18
C TYR A 579 7.61 0.18 31.50
N PRO A 580 6.92 0.01 32.64
CA PRO A 580 7.54 0.22 33.95
C PRO A 580 8.76 -0.69 34.13
N ALA A 581 9.66 -0.32 35.04
CA ALA A 581 10.69 -1.23 35.52
C ALA A 581 10.05 -2.34 36.36
N ASP A 582 10.65 -3.53 36.33
CA ASP A 582 10.40 -4.60 37.31
C ASP A 582 11.26 -4.31 38.56
N ASP A 583 10.87 -4.81 39.74
CA ASP A 583 11.52 -4.46 41.02
C ASP A 583 13.02 -4.84 41.10
N ASP A 584 13.51 -5.72 40.22
CA ASP A 584 14.92 -6.14 40.11
C ASP A 584 15.79 -5.20 39.24
N ASP A 585 15.22 -4.19 38.57
CA ASP A 585 15.92 -3.37 37.55
C ASP A 585 16.61 -2.10 38.15
N ASP A 586 16.46 -1.87 39.46
CA ASP A 586 16.81 -0.61 40.16
C ASP A 586 18.32 -0.39 40.44
N GLU A 587 19.18 -1.42 40.33
CA GLU A 587 20.61 -1.32 40.71
C GLU A 587 21.58 -0.89 39.58
N MET A 588 21.10 -0.55 38.38
CA MET A 588 21.97 -0.23 37.21
C MET A 588 22.12 1.27 36.93
N ALA A 589 23.02 1.92 37.69
CA ALA A 589 23.30 3.36 37.60
C ALA A 589 23.95 3.83 36.27
N ASP A 590 24.57 2.93 35.49
CA ASP A 590 25.37 3.24 34.29
C ASP A 590 24.57 3.15 32.96
N ASN A 591 23.32 3.63 32.93
CA ASN A 591 22.47 3.60 31.73
C ASN A 591 22.18 5.04 31.21
N PRO A 592 22.88 5.54 30.16
CA PRO A 592 22.88 6.96 29.74
C PRO A 592 21.54 7.59 29.35
N HIS A 593 20.47 6.79 29.22
CA HIS A 593 19.13 7.26 28.85
C HIS A 593 18.06 6.93 29.91
N GLY A 594 18.42 6.22 30.99
CA GLY A 594 17.54 5.91 32.12
C GLY A 594 16.26 5.16 31.75
N LEU A 595 16.29 4.29 30.75
CA LEU A 595 15.16 3.43 30.33
C LEU A 595 15.42 1.98 30.78
N SER A 596 14.40 1.35 31.37
CA SER A 596 14.43 0.00 31.94
C SER A 596 14.68 -1.09 30.89
N ASN A 597 15.06 -2.28 31.36
CA ASN A 597 15.19 -3.47 30.52
C ASN A 597 13.84 -3.94 29.95
N ALA A 598 12.74 -3.63 30.64
CA ALA A 598 11.37 -3.86 30.18
C ALA A 598 11.03 -3.14 28.84
N VAL A 599 11.80 -2.10 28.46
CA VAL A 599 11.70 -1.41 27.17
C VAL A 599 12.37 -2.24 26.06
N PRO A 600 11.69 -2.53 24.93
CA PRO A 600 12.24 -3.29 23.81
C PRO A 600 13.62 -2.81 23.33
N GLU A 601 14.54 -3.77 23.13
CA GLU A 601 15.94 -3.51 22.76
C GLU A 601 16.06 -2.66 21.47
N SER A 602 15.19 -2.89 20.49
CA SER A 602 15.13 -2.12 19.24
C SER A 602 14.82 -0.64 19.46
N ILE A 603 13.99 -0.28 20.46
CA ILE A 603 13.76 1.12 20.83
C ILE A 603 15.03 1.69 21.47
N ARG A 604 15.65 0.93 22.39
CA ARG A 604 16.89 1.33 23.08
C ARG A 604 18.05 1.58 22.10
N LYS A 605 18.19 0.75 21.06
CA LYS A 605 19.16 0.93 19.96
C LYS A 605 18.93 2.21 19.14
N MET A 606 17.69 2.69 19.05
CA MET A 606 17.33 3.87 18.26
C MET A 606 17.36 5.19 19.04
N LEU A 607 17.65 5.17 20.36
CA LEU A 607 17.71 6.38 21.20
C LEU A 607 18.68 7.48 20.72
N PRO A 608 19.83 7.19 20.07
CA PRO A 608 20.68 8.25 19.49
C PRO A 608 20.00 9.02 18.34
N TYR A 609 19.02 8.39 17.65
CA TYR A 609 18.35 8.96 16.49
C TYR A 609 17.05 9.65 16.92
N LYS A 610 17.18 10.89 17.42
CA LYS A 610 16.08 11.71 17.94
C LYS A 610 14.85 11.72 17.02
N GLY A 611 15.01 11.96 15.72
CA GLY A 611 13.91 11.92 14.77
C GLY A 611 13.10 10.60 14.75
N ALA A 612 13.74 9.44 14.92
CA ALA A 612 13.05 8.14 14.90
C ALA A 612 12.23 7.90 16.18
N ILE A 613 12.72 8.39 17.33
CA ILE A 613 11.96 8.38 18.59
C ILE A 613 10.79 9.38 18.51
N GLU A 614 10.93 10.53 17.86
CA GLU A 614 9.81 11.47 17.63
C GLU A 614 8.77 10.95 16.61
N ALA A 615 9.19 10.17 15.61
CA ALA A 615 8.28 9.44 14.72
C ALA A 615 7.51 8.34 15.48
N LEU A 616 8.17 7.60 16.38
CA LEU A 616 7.50 6.66 17.28
C LEU A 616 6.54 7.38 18.24
N GLY A 617 6.93 8.53 18.79
CA GLY A 617 6.07 9.37 19.64
C GLY A 617 4.82 9.89 18.92
N SER A 618 4.97 10.25 17.64
CA SER A 618 3.86 10.64 16.76
C SER A 618 2.93 9.46 16.45
N MET A 619 3.49 8.27 16.20
CA MET A 619 2.70 7.05 16.02
C MET A 619 1.93 6.67 17.29
N ILE A 620 2.59 6.63 18.47
CA ILE A 620 1.95 6.35 19.77
C ILE A 620 0.81 7.33 20.04
N TRP A 621 1.01 8.63 19.79
CA TRP A 621 -0.06 9.63 19.92
C TRP A 621 -1.24 9.33 18.98
N TYR A 622 -0.98 8.93 17.73
CA TYR A 622 -2.05 8.61 16.80
C TYR A 622 -2.84 7.35 17.21
N LEU A 623 -2.16 6.29 17.65
CA LEU A 623 -2.84 5.06 18.13
C LEU A 623 -3.76 5.32 19.33
N HIS A 624 -3.38 6.26 20.22
CA HIS A 624 -4.27 6.72 21.30
C HIS A 624 -5.54 7.40 20.76
N THR A 625 -5.47 8.17 19.66
CA THR A 625 -6.68 8.79 19.07
C THR A 625 -7.60 7.81 18.35
N LEU A 626 -7.09 6.62 18.02
CA LEU A 626 -7.85 5.54 17.38
C LEU A 626 -8.38 4.49 18.39
N ASN A 627 -7.97 4.58 19.66
CA ASN A 627 -8.22 3.62 20.74
C ASN A 627 -7.71 2.19 20.44
N ILE A 628 -6.51 2.08 19.87
CA ILE A 628 -5.85 0.79 19.55
C ILE A 628 -4.42 0.69 20.12
N ASP A 629 -3.98 1.70 20.87
CA ASP A 629 -2.68 1.78 21.54
C ASP A 629 -2.39 0.55 22.41
N LYS A 630 -3.35 0.15 23.26
CA LYS A 630 -3.16 -0.93 24.25
C LYS A 630 -3.00 -2.28 23.58
N ASP A 631 -3.80 -2.56 22.56
CA ASP A 631 -3.82 -3.83 21.82
C ASP A 631 -2.52 -4.05 21.04
N ILE A 632 -1.93 -2.97 20.51
CA ILE A 632 -0.78 -3.01 19.60
C ILE A 632 0.56 -2.85 20.35
N LEU A 633 0.66 -1.93 21.31
CA LEU A 633 1.92 -1.66 22.03
C LEU A 633 2.27 -2.77 23.02
N SER A 634 1.28 -3.42 23.64
CA SER A 634 1.49 -4.53 24.59
C SER A 634 2.24 -5.72 24.00
N MET A 635 2.18 -5.93 22.68
CA MET A 635 2.89 -7.02 21.99
C MET A 635 4.43 -6.91 22.05
N LYS A 636 4.98 -5.73 22.38
CA LYS A 636 6.43 -5.43 22.43
C LYS A 636 7.19 -5.79 21.13
N ASN A 637 6.50 -5.90 20.00
CA ASN A 637 7.05 -6.34 18.71
C ASN A 637 7.71 -5.17 17.94
N PHE A 638 8.89 -4.76 18.41
CA PHE A 638 9.67 -3.66 17.82
C PHE A 638 10.95 -4.18 17.17
N ASN A 639 11.14 -3.84 15.90
CA ASN A 639 12.28 -4.18 15.05
C ASN A 639 13.02 -2.92 14.58
N VAL A 640 14.32 -3.03 14.31
CA VAL A 640 15.09 -1.99 13.62
C VAL A 640 15.14 -2.32 12.13
N TYR A 641 14.58 -1.43 11.31
CA TYR A 641 14.51 -1.56 9.87
C TYR A 641 15.53 -0.65 9.18
N ASP A 642 16.55 -1.26 8.60
CA ASP A 642 17.37 -0.62 7.57
C ASP A 642 16.73 -0.92 6.18
N PRO A 643 16.27 0.10 5.42
CA PRO A 643 15.72 -0.07 4.07
C PRO A 643 16.76 -0.43 3.01
N MET A 644 18.06 -0.27 3.32
CA MET A 644 19.17 -0.45 2.38
C MET A 644 19.97 -1.73 2.64
N LYS A 645 20.06 -2.20 3.89
CA LYS A 645 20.75 -3.45 4.35
C LYS A 645 22.05 -3.73 3.60
N ARG A 646 22.89 -2.69 3.43
CA ARG A 646 24.05 -2.70 2.53
C ARG A 646 24.94 -3.92 2.80
N GLY A 647 25.14 -4.74 1.77
CA GLY A 647 25.95 -5.97 1.83
C GLY A 647 25.23 -7.25 2.27
N LYS A 648 23.90 -7.26 2.43
CA LYS A 648 23.12 -8.49 2.76
C LYS A 648 22.26 -9.04 1.62
N GLY A 649 22.21 -8.36 0.48
CA GLY A 649 21.39 -8.72 -0.67
C GLY A 649 21.59 -7.76 -1.83
N LEU A 650 20.94 -8.06 -2.95
CA LEU A 650 20.87 -7.21 -4.14
C LEU A 650 20.06 -5.96 -3.83
N VAL A 651 20.66 -4.78 -3.96
CA VAL A 651 19.96 -3.51 -3.78
C VAL A 651 19.16 -3.16 -5.03
N LEU A 652 17.84 -3.07 -4.88
CA LEU A 652 16.91 -2.52 -5.86
C LEU A 652 16.37 -1.18 -5.32
N ASP A 653 16.76 -0.08 -5.95
CA ASP A 653 16.32 1.25 -5.55
C ASP A 653 14.90 1.60 -6.04
N GLY A 654 14.31 2.67 -5.51
CA GLY A 654 12.93 3.05 -5.81
C GLY A 654 12.64 3.27 -7.29
N GLN A 655 13.59 3.84 -8.03
CA GLN A 655 13.48 4.02 -9.48
C GLN A 655 13.58 2.68 -10.21
N THR A 656 14.51 1.81 -9.84
CA THR A 656 14.69 0.48 -10.43
C THR A 656 13.51 -0.46 -10.19
N LEU A 657 12.90 -0.40 -9.00
CA LEU A 657 11.65 -1.13 -8.71
C LEU A 657 10.48 -0.70 -9.63
N ALA A 658 10.47 0.57 -10.08
CA ALA A 658 9.50 1.09 -11.04
C ALA A 658 9.90 0.80 -12.50
N HIS A 659 11.15 1.09 -12.90
CA HIS A 659 11.65 0.88 -14.26
C HIS A 659 11.64 -0.59 -14.71
N ILE A 660 11.74 -1.55 -13.78
CA ILE A 660 11.66 -3.00 -14.03
C ILE A 660 10.24 -3.55 -13.75
N GLU A 661 9.32 -2.72 -13.23
CA GLU A 661 7.92 -3.11 -12.93
C GLU A 661 7.83 -4.29 -11.95
N VAL A 662 8.66 -4.24 -10.89
CA VAL A 662 8.85 -5.34 -9.94
C VAL A 662 7.60 -5.57 -9.07
N LEU A 663 7.00 -4.47 -8.59
CA LEU A 663 5.87 -4.49 -7.64
C LEU A 663 4.58 -3.91 -8.21
N GLN A 664 4.68 -2.89 -9.07
CA GLN A 664 3.57 -2.21 -9.76
C GLN A 664 4.04 -1.82 -11.16
N ASN A 665 3.12 -1.76 -12.11
CA ASN A 665 3.36 -1.24 -13.45
C ASN A 665 3.16 0.30 -13.51
N SER A 666 3.33 0.89 -14.69
CA SER A 666 3.14 2.33 -14.93
C SER A 666 1.72 2.86 -14.65
N GLU A 667 0.70 2.02 -14.61
CA GLU A 667 -0.69 2.37 -14.27
C GLU A 667 -0.96 2.26 -12.75
N GLY A 668 0.02 1.76 -11.98
CA GLY A 668 -0.12 1.50 -10.55
C GLY A 668 -0.87 0.19 -10.22
N THR A 669 -1.19 -0.65 -11.20
CA THR A 669 -1.76 -1.99 -10.97
C THR A 669 -0.66 -3.04 -10.82
N GLU A 670 -1.03 -4.24 -10.36
CA GLU A 670 -0.09 -5.36 -10.18
C GLU A 670 0.01 -6.24 -11.44
N GLU A 671 -0.72 -5.92 -12.51
CA GLU A 671 -0.76 -6.72 -13.73
C GLU A 671 0.51 -6.53 -14.57
N GLY A 672 1.00 -7.61 -15.19
CA GLY A 672 2.31 -7.64 -15.87
C GLY A 672 3.54 -7.68 -14.95
N THR A 673 3.39 -7.40 -13.65
CA THR A 673 4.52 -7.25 -12.72
C THR A 673 5.26 -8.55 -12.41
N LEU A 674 6.54 -8.42 -12.02
CA LEU A 674 7.35 -9.56 -11.59
C LEU A 674 6.78 -10.22 -10.32
N LEU A 675 6.23 -9.43 -9.39
CA LEU A 675 5.52 -9.95 -8.21
C LEU A 675 4.34 -10.84 -8.58
N LYS A 676 3.48 -10.39 -9.51
CA LYS A 676 2.30 -11.15 -9.94
C LYS A 676 2.65 -12.43 -10.71
N LEU A 677 3.78 -12.43 -11.42
CA LEU A 677 4.26 -13.56 -12.20
C LEU A 677 4.86 -14.68 -11.33
N LEU A 678 5.70 -14.29 -10.35
CA LEU A 678 6.47 -15.23 -9.52
C LEU A 678 5.78 -15.62 -8.21
N SER A 679 4.87 -14.79 -7.68
CA SER A 679 4.17 -15.07 -6.41
C SER A 679 3.01 -16.05 -6.62
N ARG A 680 3.27 -17.30 -6.23
CA ARG A 680 2.39 -18.48 -6.29
C ARG A 680 2.22 -19.14 -4.92
N CYS A 681 2.62 -18.44 -3.86
CA CYS A 681 2.42 -18.83 -2.46
C CYS A 681 0.93 -19.05 -2.15
N ILE A 682 0.62 -20.07 -1.34
CA ILE A 682 -0.75 -20.43 -0.95
C ILE A 682 -1.21 -19.59 0.26
N THR A 683 -0.31 -19.33 1.21
CA THR A 683 -0.59 -18.71 2.51
C THR A 683 -0.40 -17.19 2.48
N PRO A 684 -1.18 -16.41 3.25
CA PRO A 684 -0.98 -14.96 3.35
C PRO A 684 0.41 -14.57 3.89
N SER A 685 0.92 -15.29 4.89
CA SER A 685 2.28 -15.07 5.42
C SER A 685 3.37 -15.40 4.40
N GLY A 686 3.22 -16.49 3.63
CA GLY A 686 4.08 -16.80 2.49
C GLY A 686 4.08 -15.68 1.44
N LYS A 687 2.91 -15.16 1.05
CA LYS A 687 2.79 -14.04 0.09
C LYS A 687 3.45 -12.75 0.59
N ARG A 688 3.33 -12.43 1.89
CA ARG A 688 4.02 -11.29 2.52
C ARG A 688 5.55 -11.50 2.52
N LEU A 689 6.02 -12.66 2.91
CA LEU A 689 7.45 -13.00 2.91
C LEU A 689 8.06 -13.03 1.51
N PHE A 690 7.33 -13.53 0.51
CA PHE A 690 7.76 -13.57 -0.89
C PHE A 690 8.02 -12.17 -1.45
N ARG A 691 7.16 -11.20 -1.12
CA ARG A 691 7.39 -9.79 -1.48
C ARG A 691 8.67 -9.23 -0.85
N ILE A 692 9.00 -9.61 0.38
CA ILE A 692 10.27 -9.23 1.03
C ILE A 692 11.47 -9.87 0.29
N TRP A 693 11.38 -11.15 -0.09
CA TRP A 693 12.43 -11.80 -0.89
C TRP A 693 12.60 -11.14 -2.27
N LEU A 694 11.51 -10.69 -2.90
CA LEU A 694 11.54 -10.01 -4.20
C LEU A 694 12.14 -8.60 -4.13
N CYS A 695 11.85 -7.84 -3.07
CA CYS A 695 12.46 -6.53 -2.84
C CYS A 695 13.95 -6.60 -2.46
N MET A 696 14.41 -7.73 -1.92
CA MET A 696 15.80 -7.93 -1.48
C MET A 696 16.29 -9.35 -1.82
N PRO A 697 16.61 -9.63 -3.10
CA PRO A 697 17.23 -10.89 -3.51
C PRO A 697 18.60 -11.11 -2.82
N LEU A 698 19.10 -12.34 -2.81
CA LEU A 698 20.33 -12.69 -2.11
C LEU A 698 21.58 -12.24 -2.89
N SER A 699 22.68 -11.95 -2.17
CA SER A 699 23.99 -11.65 -2.75
C SER A 699 25.02 -12.76 -2.54
N GLU A 700 24.79 -13.65 -1.57
CA GLU A 700 25.76 -14.67 -1.16
C GLU A 700 25.57 -15.99 -1.94
N VAL A 701 26.66 -16.55 -2.46
CA VAL A 701 26.62 -17.69 -3.39
C VAL A 701 26.18 -18.98 -2.69
N SER A 702 26.51 -19.13 -1.40
CA SER A 702 26.05 -20.28 -0.61
C SER A 702 24.53 -20.26 -0.38
N ASP A 703 23.97 -19.11 0.02
CA ASP A 703 22.53 -18.96 0.27
C ASP A 703 21.69 -19.07 -1.02
N ILE A 704 22.19 -18.52 -2.13
CA ILE A 704 21.53 -18.67 -3.45
C ILE A 704 21.50 -20.15 -3.86
N ASN A 705 22.62 -20.87 -3.71
CA ASN A 705 22.64 -22.30 -4.05
C ASN A 705 21.78 -23.14 -3.11
N ALA A 706 21.73 -22.84 -1.81
CA ALA A 706 20.84 -23.54 -0.87
C ALA A 706 19.35 -23.39 -1.25
N ARG A 707 18.95 -22.24 -1.81
CA ARG A 707 17.61 -22.07 -2.40
C ARG A 707 17.44 -22.83 -3.72
N LEU A 708 18.42 -22.80 -4.62
CA LEU A 708 18.37 -23.54 -5.89
C LEU A 708 18.32 -25.06 -5.68
N ASP A 709 19.00 -25.57 -4.64
CA ASP A 709 18.97 -26.98 -4.24
C ASP A 709 17.58 -27.36 -3.70
N ALA A 710 17.00 -26.53 -2.83
CA ALA A 710 15.63 -26.72 -2.36
C ALA A 710 14.61 -26.64 -3.52
N VAL A 711 14.75 -25.70 -4.45
CA VAL A 711 13.89 -25.61 -5.64
C VAL A 711 14.04 -26.83 -6.55
N GLN A 712 15.25 -27.39 -6.70
CA GLN A 712 15.46 -28.61 -7.47
C GLN A 712 14.82 -29.83 -6.79
N ASP A 713 15.04 -30.03 -5.48
CA ASP A 713 14.39 -31.11 -4.71
C ASP A 713 12.84 -31.07 -4.88
N LEU A 714 12.24 -29.87 -4.88
CA LEU A 714 10.80 -29.70 -5.07
C LEU A 714 10.31 -30.01 -6.49
N LEU A 715 11.13 -29.72 -7.51
CA LEU A 715 10.81 -30.05 -8.92
C LEU A 715 10.94 -31.55 -9.18
N ASP A 716 11.93 -32.20 -8.56
CA ASP A 716 12.18 -33.64 -8.71
C ASP A 716 11.13 -34.50 -7.97
N HIS A 717 10.43 -33.94 -6.97
CA HIS A 717 9.44 -34.64 -6.13
C HIS A 717 8.03 -34.03 -6.20
N PRO A 718 7.33 -34.03 -7.36
CA PRO A 718 6.06 -33.33 -7.55
C PRO A 718 4.90 -33.83 -6.65
N THR A 719 4.99 -35.05 -6.09
CA THR A 719 4.02 -35.54 -5.09
C THR A 719 4.08 -34.77 -3.76
N PHE A 720 5.22 -34.19 -3.43
CA PHE A 720 5.43 -33.40 -2.20
C PHE A 720 4.65 -32.07 -2.24
N GLU A 721 4.48 -31.48 -3.43
CA GLU A 721 3.64 -30.29 -3.64
C GLU A 721 2.18 -30.56 -3.28
N GLN A 722 1.67 -31.74 -3.62
CA GLN A 722 0.29 -32.13 -3.32
C GLN A 722 0.08 -32.33 -1.82
N GLN A 723 1.04 -32.94 -1.12
CA GLN A 723 1.05 -33.08 0.33
C GLN A 723 1.05 -31.70 1.01
N PHE A 724 2.00 -30.82 0.67
CA PHE A 724 2.06 -29.46 1.22
C PHE A 724 0.79 -28.66 0.93
N THR A 725 0.29 -28.71 -0.31
CA THR A 725 -0.95 -28.03 -0.71
C THR A 725 -2.15 -28.53 0.11
N SER A 726 -2.20 -29.81 0.47
CA SER A 726 -3.26 -30.35 1.34
C SER A 726 -3.21 -29.84 2.79
N ILE A 727 -2.02 -29.45 3.27
CA ILE A 727 -1.80 -28.88 4.61
C ILE A 727 -2.05 -27.36 4.60
N ALA A 728 -1.58 -26.65 3.58
CA ALA A 728 -1.68 -25.20 3.47
C ALA A 728 -3.10 -24.72 3.08
N LYS A 729 -3.81 -25.47 2.23
CA LYS A 729 -5.13 -25.07 1.70
C LYS A 729 -6.21 -25.18 2.77
N GLY A 730 -6.59 -24.04 3.34
CA GLY A 730 -7.59 -23.94 4.40
C GLY A 730 -7.02 -23.55 5.77
N LEU A 731 -5.71 -23.30 5.88
CA LEU A 731 -5.17 -22.53 7.00
C LEU A 731 -5.68 -21.07 6.88
N PRO A 732 -6.13 -20.44 7.98
CA PRO A 732 -6.40 -19.02 8.01
C PRO A 732 -5.09 -18.22 8.14
N ASP A 733 -5.15 -16.89 8.20
CA ASP A 733 -3.98 -16.04 8.47
C ASP A 733 -3.52 -16.17 9.94
N LEU A 734 -2.77 -17.24 10.23
CA LEU A 734 -2.30 -17.58 11.57
C LEU A 734 -1.47 -16.46 12.21
N GLU A 735 -0.69 -15.73 11.41
CA GLU A 735 0.12 -14.59 11.86
C GLU A 735 -0.78 -13.48 12.43
N ARG A 736 -1.77 -13.05 11.64
CA ARG A 736 -2.75 -12.02 12.05
C ARG A 736 -3.73 -12.48 13.13
N ILE A 737 -3.99 -13.78 13.29
CA ILE A 737 -4.83 -14.27 14.39
C ILE A 737 -4.05 -14.36 15.70
N VAL A 738 -2.76 -14.76 15.69
CA VAL A 738 -1.92 -14.78 16.91
C VAL A 738 -1.86 -13.37 17.54
N SER A 739 -1.64 -12.32 16.74
CA SER A 739 -1.69 -10.93 17.22
C SER A 739 -3.08 -10.54 17.79
N ARG A 740 -4.18 -11.00 17.17
CA ARG A 740 -5.55 -10.80 17.71
C ARG A 740 -5.86 -11.60 18.98
N ILE A 741 -5.15 -12.69 19.26
CA ILE A 741 -5.26 -13.43 20.53
C ILE A 741 -4.54 -12.66 21.63
N HIS A 742 -3.35 -12.11 21.38
CA HIS A 742 -2.65 -11.22 22.31
C HIS A 742 -3.51 -10.00 22.69
N ALA A 743 -4.08 -9.31 21.70
CA ALA A 743 -5.03 -8.20 21.88
C ALA A 743 -6.38 -8.62 22.52
N LYS A 744 -6.55 -9.91 22.86
CA LYS A 744 -7.75 -10.55 23.46
C LYS A 744 -9.07 -10.43 22.69
N ASN A 745 -9.01 -9.83 21.50
CA ASN A 745 -10.14 -9.51 20.63
C ASN A 745 -10.54 -10.66 19.68
N CYS A 746 -9.77 -11.75 19.63
CA CYS A 746 -10.13 -12.94 18.84
C CYS A 746 -11.54 -13.50 19.20
N LYS A 747 -12.33 -13.88 18.20
CA LYS A 747 -13.63 -14.56 18.39
C LYS A 747 -13.41 -16.02 18.79
N VAL A 748 -14.33 -16.60 19.57
CA VAL A 748 -14.26 -18.01 20.01
C VAL A 748 -14.12 -18.98 18.84
N LYS A 749 -14.96 -18.82 17.81
CA LYS A 749 -14.94 -19.64 16.60
C LYS A 749 -13.61 -19.58 15.85
N ASP A 750 -12.89 -18.47 15.90
CA ASP A 750 -11.61 -18.30 15.21
C ASP A 750 -10.43 -18.84 16.03
N PHE A 751 -10.48 -18.71 17.36
CA PHE A 751 -9.53 -19.37 18.26
C PHE A 751 -9.59 -20.90 18.12
N LEU A 752 -10.79 -21.49 18.03
CA LEU A 752 -10.98 -22.92 17.79
C LEU A 752 -10.46 -23.36 16.41
N LYS A 753 -10.63 -22.52 15.36
CA LYS A 753 -9.97 -22.76 14.05
C LYS A 753 -8.45 -22.77 14.19
N VAL A 754 -7.86 -21.82 14.93
CA VAL A 754 -6.41 -21.72 15.13
C VAL A 754 -5.85 -22.94 15.86
N LEU A 755 -6.47 -23.41 16.94
CA LEU A 755 -6.03 -24.63 17.63
C LEU A 755 -6.12 -25.87 16.73
N LYS A 756 -7.15 -25.97 15.88
CA LYS A 756 -7.28 -27.03 14.87
C LYS A 756 -6.23 -26.91 13.76
N ALA A 757 -5.94 -25.69 13.30
CA ALA A 757 -4.96 -25.38 12.27
C ALA A 757 -3.53 -25.69 12.74
N PHE A 758 -3.11 -25.21 13.92
CA PHE A 758 -1.80 -25.54 14.50
C PHE A 758 -1.64 -27.04 14.75
N LYS A 759 -2.70 -27.75 15.18
CA LYS A 759 -2.64 -29.22 15.29
C LYS A 759 -2.41 -29.89 13.93
N SER A 760 -3.08 -29.41 12.88
CA SER A 760 -2.91 -29.91 11.51
C SER A 760 -1.53 -29.59 10.96
N LEU A 761 -1.01 -28.39 11.26
CA LEU A 761 0.31 -27.91 10.85
C LEU A 761 1.43 -28.71 11.54
N SER A 762 1.37 -28.91 12.86
CA SER A 762 2.39 -29.66 13.60
C SER A 762 2.49 -31.12 13.13
N LYS A 763 1.35 -31.74 12.79
CA LYS A 763 1.32 -33.08 12.19
C LYS A 763 1.84 -33.07 10.74
N GLY A 764 1.38 -32.11 9.93
CA GLY A 764 1.76 -32.00 8.52
C GLY A 764 3.24 -31.69 8.32
N LEU A 765 3.84 -30.81 9.11
CA LEU A 765 5.27 -30.51 9.04
C LEU A 765 6.14 -31.72 9.42
N ALA A 766 5.69 -32.56 10.36
CA ALA A 766 6.36 -33.82 10.69
C ALA A 766 6.25 -34.84 9.53
N GLU A 767 5.06 -35.03 8.95
CA GLU A 767 4.86 -35.95 7.82
C GLU A 767 5.61 -35.48 6.54
N LEU A 768 5.74 -34.16 6.35
CA LEU A 768 6.61 -33.59 5.32
C LEU A 768 8.10 -33.78 5.66
N ALA A 769 8.52 -33.71 6.93
CA ALA A 769 9.91 -33.93 7.32
C ALA A 769 10.34 -35.39 7.06
N ASP A 770 9.50 -36.35 7.46
CA ASP A 770 9.71 -37.78 7.21
C ASP A 770 9.77 -38.11 5.71
N THR A 771 9.03 -37.36 4.88
CA THR A 771 9.06 -37.50 3.41
C THR A 771 10.31 -36.83 2.80
N ALA A 772 10.66 -35.64 3.28
CA ALA A 772 11.81 -34.86 2.79
C ALA A 772 13.16 -35.49 3.14
N ASP A 773 13.23 -36.42 4.10
CA ASP A 773 14.45 -37.22 4.37
C ASP A 773 14.90 -38.09 3.19
N SER A 774 14.11 -38.20 2.12
CA SER A 774 14.49 -38.81 0.84
C SER A 774 15.21 -37.86 -0.13
N PHE A 775 15.24 -36.54 0.15
CA PHE A 775 15.76 -35.52 -0.75
C PHE A 775 17.29 -35.49 -0.84
N ALA A 776 17.82 -34.88 -1.90
CA ALA A 776 19.25 -34.79 -2.12
C ALA A 776 19.89 -33.66 -1.30
N SER A 777 19.19 -32.52 -1.13
CA SER A 777 19.68 -31.42 -0.28
C SER A 777 19.24 -31.57 1.18
N LYS A 778 20.00 -30.93 2.07
CA LYS A 778 19.65 -30.80 3.49
C LYS A 778 18.84 -29.53 3.79
N ALA A 779 18.52 -28.71 2.78
CA ALA A 779 17.88 -27.42 2.97
C ALA A 779 16.45 -27.57 3.50
N ILE A 780 15.60 -28.35 2.80
CA ILE A 780 14.21 -28.57 3.21
C ILE A 780 14.10 -29.43 4.48
N PRO A 781 14.84 -30.56 4.64
CA PRO A 781 14.85 -31.32 5.89
C PRO A 781 15.36 -30.50 7.08
N GLY A 782 16.35 -29.63 6.89
CA GLY A 782 16.86 -28.73 7.94
C GLY A 782 15.83 -27.67 8.34
N LEU A 783 15.17 -27.05 7.36
CA LEU A 783 14.10 -26.08 7.57
C LEU A 783 12.91 -26.72 8.33
N LEU A 784 12.43 -27.87 7.88
CA LEU A 784 11.32 -28.60 8.52
C LEU A 784 11.65 -29.05 9.93
N ARG A 785 12.85 -29.58 10.18
CA ARG A 785 13.33 -29.95 11.52
C ARG A 785 13.59 -28.77 12.45
N SER A 786 13.62 -27.54 11.94
CA SER A 786 13.68 -26.33 12.77
C SER A 786 12.30 -25.91 13.32
N ALA A 787 11.20 -26.48 12.80
CA ALA A 787 9.87 -26.27 13.34
C ALA A 787 9.74 -26.87 14.76
N PRO A 788 9.23 -26.12 15.75
CA PRO A 788 8.97 -26.67 17.08
C PRO A 788 7.76 -27.60 17.06
N ASP A 789 7.78 -28.68 17.86
CA ASP A 789 6.58 -29.46 18.14
C ASP A 789 5.59 -28.63 18.97
N LEU A 790 4.41 -28.42 18.41
CA LEU A 790 3.32 -27.65 19.03
C LEU A 790 2.40 -28.53 19.89
N THR A 791 2.56 -29.84 19.83
CA THR A 791 1.71 -30.82 20.52
C THR A 791 1.61 -30.62 22.05
N PRO A 792 2.67 -30.33 22.82
CA PRO A 792 2.54 -30.13 24.26
C PRO A 792 1.73 -28.85 24.60
N ASN A 793 2.02 -27.74 23.93
CA ASN A 793 1.36 -26.45 24.17
C ASN A 793 -0.13 -26.52 23.78
N LEU A 794 -0.45 -27.16 22.65
CA LEU A 794 -1.84 -27.42 22.22
C LEU A 794 -2.59 -28.35 23.19
N LYS A 795 -1.92 -29.31 23.85
CA LYS A 795 -2.53 -30.12 24.90
C LYS A 795 -2.80 -29.29 26.15
N HIS A 796 -1.87 -28.43 26.56
CA HIS A 796 -2.02 -27.58 27.74
C HIS A 796 -3.24 -26.64 27.61
N VAL A 797 -3.27 -25.85 26.54
CA VAL A 797 -4.35 -24.89 26.27
C VAL A 797 -5.70 -25.59 26.11
N LYS A 798 -5.74 -26.81 25.54
CA LYS A 798 -6.99 -27.57 25.45
C LYS A 798 -7.48 -28.10 26.81
N ALA A 799 -6.59 -28.39 27.76
CA ALA A 799 -6.93 -28.90 29.10
C ALA A 799 -7.33 -27.79 30.10
N MET A 800 -7.95 -26.72 29.60
CA MET A 800 -8.51 -25.62 30.40
C MET A 800 -10.01 -25.39 30.15
N PHE A 801 -10.55 -25.86 29.02
CA PHE A 801 -11.92 -25.59 28.60
C PHE A 801 -12.61 -26.85 28.07
N GLN A 802 -13.90 -27.02 28.38
CA GLN A 802 -14.69 -28.13 27.87
C GLN A 802 -14.73 -28.07 26.33
N THR A 803 -14.60 -29.22 25.65
CA THR A 803 -14.61 -29.25 24.17
C THR A 803 -15.98 -28.76 23.65
N PRO A 804 -16.08 -27.60 22.99
CA PRO A 804 -17.39 -27.03 22.66
C PRO A 804 -18.07 -27.78 21.51
N GLU A 805 -19.40 -27.77 21.49
CA GLU A 805 -20.18 -28.25 20.34
C GLU A 805 -19.90 -27.41 19.08
N ASP A 806 -20.04 -28.02 17.90
CA ASP A 806 -19.82 -27.34 16.62
C ASP A 806 -20.75 -26.12 16.49
N ASN A 807 -20.14 -24.92 16.45
CA ASN A 807 -20.74 -23.57 16.45
C ASN A 807 -21.06 -22.92 17.81
N ALA A 808 -20.55 -23.44 18.93
CA ALA A 808 -20.59 -22.71 20.20
C ALA A 808 -19.96 -21.29 20.10
N ASP A 809 -20.60 -20.30 20.73
CA ASP A 809 -20.11 -18.92 20.84
C ASP A 809 -19.49 -18.60 22.22
N GLU A 810 -19.58 -19.53 23.18
CA GLU A 810 -19.00 -19.43 24.53
C GLU A 810 -17.83 -20.43 24.67
N LEU A 811 -16.79 -20.05 25.43
CA LEU A 811 -15.78 -20.98 25.96
C LEU A 811 -16.07 -21.20 27.44
N VAL A 812 -16.42 -22.44 27.80
CA VAL A 812 -16.76 -22.83 29.17
C VAL A 812 -15.52 -23.45 29.83
N PRO A 813 -15.11 -23.01 31.03
CA PRO A 813 -14.03 -23.65 31.78
C PRO A 813 -14.28 -25.14 31.97
N GLU A 814 -13.22 -25.94 32.03
CA GLU A 814 -13.32 -27.31 32.55
C GLU A 814 -13.45 -27.26 34.08
N ASP A 815 -14.25 -28.15 34.65
CA ASP A 815 -14.66 -28.12 36.07
C ASP A 815 -13.44 -28.09 37.01
N GLY A 816 -13.40 -27.16 37.95
CA GLY A 816 -12.26 -26.95 38.85
C GLY A 816 -11.07 -26.19 38.22
N LYS A 817 -11.20 -25.64 37.01
CA LYS A 817 -10.24 -24.67 36.42
C LYS A 817 -10.58 -23.22 36.74
N ASP A 818 -11.78 -22.93 37.24
CA ASP A 818 -12.25 -21.57 37.45
C ASP A 818 -13.22 -21.46 38.62
N GLU A 819 -12.68 -21.21 39.82
CA GLU A 819 -13.46 -21.09 41.06
C GLU A 819 -14.58 -20.03 40.97
N ILE A 820 -14.37 -18.95 40.19
CA ILE A 820 -15.37 -17.87 40.05
C ILE A 820 -16.55 -18.37 39.22
N TYR A 821 -16.28 -19.05 38.11
CA TYR A 821 -17.32 -19.67 37.29
C TYR A 821 -18.07 -20.76 38.05
N ASP A 822 -17.35 -21.67 38.72
CA ASP A 822 -17.94 -22.82 39.41
C ASP A 822 -18.86 -22.39 40.57
N ASN A 823 -18.45 -21.39 41.37
CA ASN A 823 -19.30 -20.80 42.42
C ASN A 823 -20.58 -20.17 41.85
N VAL A 824 -20.48 -19.40 40.76
CA VAL A 824 -21.64 -18.76 40.11
C VAL A 824 -22.58 -19.80 39.47
N MET A 825 -22.03 -20.90 38.96
CA MET A 825 -22.83 -22.02 38.45
C MET A 825 -23.58 -22.75 39.58
N SER A 826 -23.00 -22.87 40.79
CA SER A 826 -23.74 -23.36 41.98
C SER A 826 -24.91 -22.43 42.31
N GLU A 827 -24.68 -21.11 42.43
CA GLU A 827 -25.74 -20.14 42.72
C GLU A 827 -26.88 -20.20 41.67
N ILE A 828 -26.54 -20.30 40.38
CA ILE A 828 -27.53 -20.46 39.31
C ILE A 828 -28.34 -21.74 39.49
N ASN A 829 -27.71 -22.88 39.77
CA ASN A 829 -28.40 -24.15 39.97
C ASN A 829 -29.33 -24.12 41.19
N GLU A 830 -28.88 -23.57 42.31
CA GLU A 830 -29.66 -23.39 43.54
C GLU A 830 -30.89 -22.50 43.32
N LEU A 831 -30.73 -21.35 42.66
CA LEU A 831 -31.82 -20.44 42.31
C LEU A 831 -32.82 -21.07 41.32
N GLU A 832 -32.36 -21.92 40.41
CA GLU A 832 -33.26 -22.65 39.51
C GLU A 832 -34.02 -23.78 40.20
N ASP A 833 -33.43 -24.45 41.18
CA ASP A 833 -34.14 -25.42 42.02
C ASP A 833 -35.13 -24.73 42.99
N GLU A 834 -34.81 -23.55 43.53
CA GLU A 834 -35.76 -22.70 44.25
C GLU A 834 -36.99 -22.38 43.37
N LEU A 835 -36.76 -21.98 42.11
CA LEU A 835 -37.85 -21.71 41.15
C LEU A 835 -38.64 -22.97 40.77
N LYS A 836 -37.99 -24.13 40.58
CA LYS A 836 -38.69 -25.41 40.35
C LYS A 836 -39.58 -25.78 41.55
N ALA A 837 -39.10 -25.58 42.78
CA ALA A 837 -39.87 -25.78 44.00
C ALA A 837 -41.04 -24.78 44.12
N ALA A 838 -40.81 -23.51 43.81
CA ALA A 838 -41.84 -22.47 43.82
C ALA A 838 -42.96 -22.77 42.79
N LEU A 839 -42.64 -23.23 41.58
CA LEU A 839 -43.64 -23.67 40.61
C LEU A 839 -44.48 -24.86 41.14
N LYS A 840 -43.83 -25.82 41.81
CA LYS A 840 -44.50 -26.97 42.44
C LYS A 840 -45.45 -26.54 43.55
N ASN A 841 -45.16 -25.46 44.27
CA ASN A 841 -46.04 -24.87 45.27
C ASN A 841 -47.19 -24.07 44.62
N ILE A 842 -46.93 -23.23 43.62
CA ILE A 842 -47.96 -22.50 42.86
C ILE A 842 -48.99 -23.47 42.25
N ARG A 843 -48.55 -24.61 41.71
CA ARG A 843 -49.44 -25.68 41.21
C ARG A 843 -50.34 -26.27 42.30
N LYS A 844 -49.83 -26.48 43.52
CA LYS A 844 -50.62 -26.97 44.66
C LYS A 844 -51.63 -25.92 45.17
N GLU A 845 -51.20 -24.66 45.29
CA GLU A 845 -52.02 -23.57 45.85
C GLU A 845 -53.14 -23.13 44.91
N THR A 846 -52.89 -23.11 43.60
CA THR A 846 -53.86 -22.62 42.60
C THR A 846 -54.69 -23.74 41.96
N GLY A 847 -54.19 -24.98 41.96
CA GLY A 847 -54.81 -26.10 41.24
C GLY A 847 -54.77 -25.98 39.71
N LEU A 848 -53.97 -25.05 39.16
CA LEU A 848 -53.84 -24.78 37.72
C LEU A 848 -52.60 -25.48 37.13
N ASP A 849 -52.68 -25.96 35.89
CA ASP A 849 -51.48 -26.47 35.18
C ASP A 849 -50.62 -25.31 34.65
N ALA A 850 -49.81 -24.78 35.56
CA ALA A 850 -48.86 -23.70 35.33
C ALA A 850 -47.49 -24.23 34.89
N SER A 851 -46.98 -23.80 33.72
CA SER A 851 -45.60 -24.08 33.29
C SER A 851 -44.76 -22.80 33.26
N TYR A 852 -43.44 -22.90 33.37
CA TYR A 852 -42.58 -21.76 33.01
C TYR A 852 -42.50 -21.58 31.50
N TRP A 853 -42.30 -20.34 31.08
CA TRP A 853 -41.98 -19.95 29.71
C TRP A 853 -40.83 -18.93 29.70
N HIS A 854 -39.98 -19.05 28.67
CA HIS A 854 -38.80 -18.22 28.46
C HIS A 854 -38.83 -17.69 27.03
N SER A 855 -38.41 -16.44 26.85
CA SER A 855 -38.21 -15.90 25.51
C SER A 855 -37.08 -16.64 24.80
N ALA A 856 -37.36 -17.14 23.60
CA ALA A 856 -36.34 -17.66 22.68
C ALA A 856 -35.37 -16.56 22.19
N GLN A 857 -35.61 -15.29 22.54
CA GLN A 857 -34.81 -14.13 22.14
C GLN A 857 -34.49 -13.22 23.34
N GLY A 858 -33.76 -13.78 24.32
CA GLY A 858 -32.94 -13.01 25.27
C GLY A 858 -33.48 -12.85 26.69
N THR A 859 -32.58 -12.41 27.57
CA THR A 859 -32.68 -12.39 29.05
C THR A 859 -33.79 -11.54 29.67
N LYS A 860 -34.55 -10.77 28.88
CA LYS A 860 -35.60 -9.88 29.42
C LYS A 860 -36.78 -10.63 30.04
N GLU A 861 -37.32 -11.61 29.34
CA GLU A 861 -38.50 -12.39 29.75
C GLU A 861 -38.13 -13.86 29.96
N ILE A 862 -37.90 -14.22 31.22
CA ILE A 862 -37.58 -15.59 31.67
C ILE A 862 -38.48 -15.94 32.86
N TYR A 863 -38.80 -17.23 33.03
CA TYR A 863 -39.63 -17.73 34.13
C TYR A 863 -41.01 -17.06 34.24
N LEU A 864 -41.61 -16.66 33.10
CA LEU A 864 -43.01 -16.24 33.06
C LEU A 864 -43.91 -17.47 33.30
N VAL A 865 -44.96 -17.33 34.10
CA VAL A 865 -45.90 -18.42 34.34
C VAL A 865 -46.93 -18.47 33.21
N GLN A 866 -46.89 -19.54 32.42
CA GLN A 866 -47.79 -19.77 31.30
C GLN A 866 -48.99 -20.62 31.73
N LEU A 867 -50.20 -20.17 31.37
CA LEU A 867 -51.47 -20.89 31.52
C LEU A 867 -52.11 -21.10 30.14
N GLN A 868 -52.60 -22.31 29.88
CA GLN A 868 -53.07 -22.72 28.54
C GLN A 868 -54.58 -23.00 28.49
N GLY A 869 -55.13 -23.13 27.28
CA GLY A 869 -56.47 -23.69 27.04
C GLY A 869 -57.60 -22.93 27.73
N LYS A 870 -58.39 -23.63 28.56
CA LYS A 870 -59.50 -23.07 29.35
C LYS A 870 -59.05 -22.38 30.66
N GLU A 871 -57.78 -22.50 31.03
CA GLU A 871 -57.26 -22.03 32.32
C GLU A 871 -56.56 -20.68 32.23
N LYS A 872 -56.21 -20.26 31.00
CA LYS A 872 -55.55 -18.98 30.68
C LYS A 872 -56.20 -17.74 31.32
N ASP A 873 -57.50 -17.79 31.62
CA ASP A 873 -58.30 -16.68 32.17
C ASP A 873 -58.58 -16.82 33.67
N LYS A 874 -58.12 -17.89 34.33
CA LYS A 874 -58.31 -18.19 35.77
C LYS A 874 -57.21 -17.62 36.69
N ALA A 875 -56.31 -16.80 36.17
CA ALA A 875 -55.14 -16.33 36.93
C ALA A 875 -55.52 -15.51 38.19
N PRO A 876 -54.81 -15.67 39.32
CA PRO A 876 -55.01 -14.86 40.52
C PRO A 876 -54.92 -13.35 40.27
N LYS A 877 -55.74 -12.56 40.97
CA LYS A 877 -55.86 -11.08 40.80
C LYS A 877 -54.56 -10.29 41.00
N GLY A 878 -53.54 -10.88 41.62
CA GLY A 878 -52.22 -10.26 41.82
C GLY A 878 -51.21 -10.51 40.71
N TRP A 879 -51.53 -11.28 39.66
CA TRP A 879 -50.61 -11.59 38.57
C TRP A 879 -50.82 -10.62 37.39
N THR A 880 -49.76 -10.00 36.90
CA THR A 880 -49.83 -9.11 35.73
C THR A 880 -49.51 -9.87 34.44
N ILE A 881 -50.13 -9.50 33.32
CA ILE A 881 -49.92 -10.18 32.03
C ILE A 881 -48.62 -9.68 31.42
N GLY A 882 -47.62 -10.55 31.29
CA GLY A 882 -46.38 -10.27 30.57
C GLY A 882 -46.50 -10.48 29.06
N GLY A 883 -47.37 -11.41 28.63
CA GLY A 883 -47.61 -11.65 27.21
C GLY A 883 -48.84 -12.51 26.94
N THR A 884 -49.38 -12.45 25.71
CA THR A 884 -50.59 -13.18 25.32
C THR A 884 -50.45 -13.79 23.93
N THR A 885 -51.03 -14.97 23.75
CA THR A 885 -51.13 -15.69 22.47
C THR A 885 -52.53 -16.31 22.35
N LYS A 886 -52.94 -16.76 21.16
CA LYS A 886 -54.26 -17.40 20.97
C LYS A 886 -54.47 -18.65 21.85
N ALA A 887 -53.40 -19.40 22.14
CA ALA A 887 -53.45 -20.65 22.91
C ALA A 887 -53.18 -20.48 24.42
N ALA A 888 -52.37 -19.49 24.81
CA ALA A 888 -51.89 -19.33 26.19
C ALA A 888 -51.64 -17.87 26.58
N LYS A 889 -51.86 -17.56 27.86
CA LYS A 889 -51.46 -16.29 28.50
C LYS A 889 -50.25 -16.51 29.40
N ARG A 890 -49.37 -15.50 29.49
CA ARG A 890 -48.13 -15.53 30.27
C ARG A 890 -48.17 -14.44 31.34
N TYR A 891 -47.83 -14.81 32.55
CA TYR A 891 -48.02 -14.01 33.74
C TYR A 891 -46.70 -13.75 34.48
N VAL A 892 -46.57 -12.53 34.98
CA VAL A 892 -45.54 -12.11 35.93
C VAL A 892 -46.12 -12.29 37.32
N VAL A 893 -45.52 -13.17 38.11
CA VAL A 893 -45.94 -13.46 39.49
C VAL A 893 -45.06 -12.65 40.45
N PRO A 894 -45.61 -11.72 41.27
CA PRO A 894 -44.81 -10.86 42.13
C PRO A 894 -43.89 -11.62 43.10
N ALA A 895 -44.37 -12.73 43.67
CA ALA A 895 -43.60 -13.57 44.60
C ALA A 895 -42.33 -14.18 43.98
N LEU A 896 -42.30 -14.39 42.65
CA LEU A 896 -41.14 -14.93 41.96
C LEU A 896 -40.14 -13.85 41.51
N GLN A 897 -40.53 -12.56 41.52
CA GLN A 897 -39.67 -11.50 41.01
C GLN A 897 -38.33 -11.32 41.77
N PRO A 898 -38.24 -11.51 43.11
CA PRO A 898 -36.96 -11.47 43.81
C PRO A 898 -35.98 -12.54 43.33
N THR A 899 -36.41 -13.80 43.26
CA THR A 899 -35.58 -14.94 42.82
C THR A 899 -35.24 -14.85 41.33
N ILE A 900 -36.19 -14.46 40.48
CA ILE A 900 -35.94 -14.19 39.05
C ILE A 900 -34.97 -13.03 38.85
N ARG A 901 -34.99 -12.01 39.73
CA ARG A 901 -34.03 -10.91 39.70
C ARG A 901 -32.63 -11.39 40.07
N LYS A 902 -32.47 -12.11 41.18
CA LYS A 902 -31.19 -12.74 41.56
C LYS A 902 -30.64 -13.59 40.41
N LEU A 903 -31.47 -14.44 39.80
CA LEU A 903 -31.04 -15.31 38.70
C LEU A 903 -30.64 -14.52 37.44
N LYS A 904 -31.19 -13.33 37.20
CA LYS A 904 -30.70 -12.41 36.15
C LYS A 904 -29.33 -11.83 36.50
N GLU A 905 -29.16 -11.39 37.75
CA GLU A 905 -27.91 -10.82 38.27
C GLU A 905 -26.77 -11.88 38.27
N ALA A 906 -27.03 -13.11 38.73
CA ALA A 906 -26.12 -14.25 38.66
C ALA A 906 -25.79 -14.67 37.21
N ARG A 907 -26.76 -14.67 36.29
CA ARG A 907 -26.50 -14.94 34.86
C ARG A 907 -25.70 -13.82 34.17
N GLU A 908 -25.82 -12.56 34.59
CA GLU A 908 -24.96 -11.46 34.10
C GLU A 908 -23.53 -11.59 34.69
N THR A 909 -23.41 -12.09 35.92
CA THR A 909 -22.13 -12.46 36.56
C THR A 909 -21.45 -13.63 35.84
N ARG A 910 -22.17 -14.71 35.49
CA ARG A 910 -21.66 -15.85 34.69
C ARG A 910 -21.03 -15.38 33.38
N ASN A 911 -21.72 -14.50 32.67
CA ASN A 911 -21.25 -13.97 31.39
C ASN A 911 -20.00 -13.08 31.56
N THR A 912 -19.84 -12.44 32.72
CA THR A 912 -18.63 -11.68 33.08
C THR A 912 -17.47 -12.63 33.40
N ALA A 913 -17.70 -13.67 34.22
CA ALA A 913 -16.71 -14.69 34.51
C ALA A 913 -16.19 -15.41 33.24
N ILE A 914 -17.07 -15.78 32.30
CA ILE A 914 -16.68 -16.33 30.99
C ILE A 914 -15.77 -15.36 30.20
N LYS A 915 -16.09 -14.05 30.24
CA LYS A 915 -15.28 -13.02 29.55
C LYS A 915 -13.89 -12.89 30.17
N GLU A 916 -13.79 -12.99 31.50
CA GLU A 916 -12.51 -12.95 32.23
C GLU A 916 -11.70 -14.23 32.04
N PHE A 917 -12.34 -15.41 32.11
CA PHE A 917 -11.73 -16.70 31.79
C PHE A 917 -11.14 -16.71 30.37
N LYS A 918 -11.90 -16.26 29.36
CA LYS A 918 -11.40 -16.07 27.99
C LYS A 918 -10.14 -15.19 27.96
N GLY A 919 -10.11 -14.11 28.75
CA GLY A 919 -8.98 -13.20 28.87
C GLY A 919 -7.73 -13.78 29.57
N ARG A 920 -7.91 -14.81 30.42
CA ARG A 920 -6.83 -15.64 30.99
C ARG A 920 -6.34 -16.71 30.02
N LEU A 921 -7.25 -17.49 29.43
CA LEU A 921 -6.94 -18.53 28.45
C LEU A 921 -6.15 -18.01 27.24
N PHE A 922 -6.45 -16.78 26.79
CA PHE A 922 -5.70 -16.12 25.72
C PHE A 922 -4.32 -15.62 26.16
N ALA A 923 -4.12 -15.25 27.43
CA ALA A 923 -2.81 -14.90 27.97
C ALA A 923 -1.91 -16.14 28.11
N GLU A 924 -2.49 -17.28 28.53
CA GLU A 924 -1.77 -18.56 28.57
C GLU A 924 -1.30 -18.99 27.17
N PHE A 925 -2.16 -18.86 26.16
CA PHE A 925 -1.77 -19.15 24.77
C PHE A 925 -0.67 -18.21 24.26
N ASP A 926 -0.68 -16.93 24.66
CA ASP A 926 0.32 -15.94 24.22
C ASP A 926 1.70 -16.10 24.89
N ALA A 927 1.78 -16.73 26.07
CA ALA A 927 3.07 -17.06 26.70
C ALA A 927 3.99 -17.86 25.75
N ASP A 928 3.40 -18.74 24.93
CA ASP A 928 4.08 -19.56 23.92
C ASP A 928 4.25 -18.87 22.55
N ARG A 929 3.98 -17.55 22.40
CA ARG A 929 4.01 -16.83 21.11
C ARG A 929 5.32 -16.98 20.33
N GLY A 930 6.46 -17.03 21.02
CA GLY A 930 7.76 -17.29 20.38
C GLY A 930 7.91 -18.69 19.77
N VAL A 931 7.04 -19.64 20.13
CA VAL A 931 6.93 -20.97 19.53
C VAL A 931 5.98 -20.93 18.32
N TRP A 932 4.78 -20.36 18.49
CA TRP A 932 3.77 -20.22 17.42
C TRP A 932 4.32 -19.49 16.19
N LEU A 933 4.97 -18.34 16.39
CA LEU A 933 5.51 -17.52 15.30
C LEU A 933 6.68 -18.20 14.55
N ARG A 934 7.48 -19.04 15.22
CA ARG A 934 8.53 -19.82 14.55
C ARG A 934 7.95 -20.89 13.62
N ALA A 935 6.88 -21.58 14.05
CA ALA A 935 6.19 -22.54 13.18
C ALA A 935 5.53 -21.86 11.96
N ILE A 936 4.93 -20.68 12.15
CA ILE A 936 4.38 -19.86 11.03
C ILE A 936 5.50 -19.42 10.07
N ARG A 937 6.66 -19.01 10.60
CA ARG A 937 7.80 -18.61 9.77
C ARG A 937 8.36 -19.76 8.93
N VAL A 938 8.52 -20.96 9.51
CA VAL A 938 8.96 -22.15 8.75
C VAL A 938 7.96 -22.51 7.64
N LEU A 939 6.65 -22.42 7.93
CA LEU A 939 5.59 -22.60 6.93
C LEU A 939 5.70 -21.56 5.80
N ALA A 940 5.92 -20.29 6.12
CA ALA A 940 6.03 -19.21 5.13
C ALA A 940 7.31 -19.33 4.27
N GLU A 941 8.46 -19.67 4.87
CA GLU A 941 9.71 -19.91 4.15
C GLU A 941 9.59 -21.10 3.18
N LEU A 942 8.87 -22.16 3.57
CA LEU A 942 8.57 -23.30 2.70
C LEU A 942 7.58 -22.95 1.57
N ASP A 943 6.53 -22.17 1.85
CA ASP A 943 5.58 -21.69 0.83
C ASP A 943 6.27 -20.81 -0.22
N CYS A 944 7.24 -19.98 0.18
CA CYS A 944 8.10 -19.23 -0.73
C CYS A 944 8.95 -20.14 -1.63
N LEU A 945 9.53 -21.23 -1.10
CA LEU A 945 10.30 -22.19 -1.90
C LEU A 945 9.40 -22.93 -2.92
N PHE A 946 8.20 -23.34 -2.51
CA PHE A 946 7.19 -23.86 -3.43
C PHE A 946 6.78 -22.83 -4.49
N SER A 947 6.66 -21.55 -4.13
CA SER A 947 6.40 -20.47 -5.08
C SER A 947 7.48 -20.36 -6.14
N LEU A 948 8.77 -20.42 -5.75
CA LEU A 948 9.89 -20.39 -6.69
C LEU A 948 9.93 -21.62 -7.59
N ALA A 949 9.61 -22.82 -7.10
CA ALA A 949 9.51 -24.03 -7.90
C ALA A 949 8.32 -23.98 -8.89
N LYS A 950 7.12 -23.62 -8.42
CA LYS A 950 5.91 -23.44 -9.26
C LYS A 950 6.05 -22.31 -10.28
N ALA A 951 6.87 -21.29 -10.00
CA ALA A 951 7.22 -20.26 -10.96
C ALA A 951 8.19 -20.82 -12.00
N SER A 952 9.28 -21.45 -11.55
CA SER A 952 10.31 -22.07 -12.42
C SER A 952 9.70 -23.03 -13.46
N SER A 953 8.80 -23.91 -13.04
CA SER A 953 8.11 -24.87 -13.92
C SER A 953 7.17 -24.23 -14.95
N ALA A 954 6.85 -22.94 -14.83
CA ALA A 954 5.90 -22.24 -15.70
C ALA A 954 6.54 -21.14 -16.55
N LEU A 955 7.88 -21.10 -16.61
CA LEU A 955 8.65 -20.18 -17.46
C LEU A 955 8.75 -20.61 -18.93
N GLY A 956 8.26 -21.81 -19.27
CA GLY A 956 8.39 -22.43 -20.60
C GLY A 956 9.81 -22.89 -20.93
N GLU A 957 9.96 -23.76 -21.92
CA GLU A 957 11.27 -24.32 -22.30
C GLU A 957 11.98 -23.44 -23.37
N PRO A 958 13.32 -23.29 -23.34
CA PRO A 958 14.24 -23.79 -22.33
C PRO A 958 14.27 -22.98 -21.03
N VAL A 959 14.51 -23.69 -19.92
CA VAL A 959 14.91 -23.16 -18.61
C VAL A 959 16.22 -23.80 -18.18
N CYS A 960 17.00 -23.09 -17.37
CA CYS A 960 18.23 -23.62 -16.78
C CYS A 960 18.39 -23.22 -15.31
N ARG A 961 19.14 -24.03 -14.56
CA ARG A 961 19.67 -23.65 -13.25
C ARG A 961 20.87 -22.73 -13.46
N PRO A 962 20.90 -21.52 -12.86
CA PRO A 962 22.05 -20.62 -13.03
C PRO A 962 23.30 -21.11 -12.29
N GLU A 963 24.46 -20.99 -12.93
CA GLU A 963 25.78 -21.20 -12.33
C GLU A 963 26.26 -19.90 -11.68
N LEU A 964 26.21 -19.84 -10.34
CA LEU A 964 26.69 -18.70 -9.56
C LEU A 964 28.18 -18.86 -9.22
N VAL A 965 29.01 -17.92 -9.67
CA VAL A 965 30.47 -17.93 -9.48
C VAL A 965 30.88 -16.79 -8.54
N ALA A 966 31.52 -17.11 -7.42
CA ALA A 966 32.07 -16.09 -6.52
C ALA A 966 33.28 -15.38 -7.15
N GLY A 967 33.31 -14.04 -7.09
CA GLY A 967 34.41 -13.23 -7.63
C GLY A 967 34.47 -11.81 -7.06
N ASP A 968 35.57 -11.11 -7.30
CA ASP A 968 35.77 -9.68 -6.97
C ASP A 968 35.02 -8.75 -7.95
N GLU A 969 34.78 -9.20 -9.18
CA GLU A 969 34.15 -8.45 -10.28
C GLU A 969 32.86 -9.15 -10.71
N ALA A 970 31.78 -8.41 -10.98
CA ALA A 970 30.59 -9.00 -11.59
C ALA A 970 30.81 -9.35 -13.07
N PHE A 971 30.10 -10.38 -13.55
CA PHE A 971 29.97 -10.73 -14.96
C PHE A 971 28.64 -11.46 -15.19
N VAL A 972 28.14 -11.44 -16.43
CA VAL A 972 26.89 -12.10 -16.84
C VAL A 972 27.07 -12.77 -18.21
N ASP A 973 26.75 -14.06 -18.30
CA ASP A 973 26.70 -14.90 -19.51
C ASP A 973 25.35 -15.63 -19.56
N PHE A 974 24.41 -15.11 -20.35
CA PHE A 974 23.14 -15.76 -20.66
C PHE A 974 23.09 -16.18 -22.14
N GLU A 975 22.62 -17.39 -22.41
CA GLU A 975 22.38 -17.94 -23.75
C GLU A 975 20.88 -18.18 -23.94
N GLU A 976 20.32 -17.65 -25.03
CA GLU A 976 18.89 -17.72 -25.37
C GLU A 976 17.95 -17.23 -24.24
N LEU A 977 18.28 -16.12 -23.58
CA LEU A 977 17.45 -15.50 -22.53
C LEU A 977 16.14 -14.94 -23.08
N ARG A 978 15.06 -15.06 -22.29
CA ARG A 978 13.72 -14.53 -22.60
C ARG A 978 13.15 -13.71 -21.46
N HIS A 979 12.27 -12.75 -21.76
CA HIS A 979 11.59 -11.96 -20.74
C HIS A 979 10.43 -12.76 -20.13
N PRO A 980 10.44 -13.09 -18.82
CA PRO A 980 9.57 -14.12 -18.27
C PRO A 980 8.07 -13.77 -18.38
N ALA A 981 7.71 -12.48 -18.25
CA ALA A 981 6.32 -12.04 -18.41
C ALA A 981 5.78 -12.19 -19.84
N LEU A 982 6.65 -12.28 -20.85
CA LEU A 982 6.25 -12.37 -22.26
C LEU A 982 6.13 -13.82 -22.76
N VAL A 983 6.67 -14.81 -22.03
CA VAL A 983 6.55 -16.24 -22.40
C VAL A 983 5.13 -16.79 -22.20
N SER A 984 4.28 -16.10 -21.44
CA SER A 984 2.86 -16.46 -21.26
C SER A 984 1.94 -15.92 -22.37
N LEU A 985 2.44 -15.06 -23.27
CA LEU A 985 1.70 -14.58 -24.44
C LEU A 985 1.88 -15.57 -25.60
N LYS A 986 0.82 -15.82 -26.38
CA LYS A 986 0.80 -16.81 -27.49
C LYS A 986 1.52 -16.32 -28.76
N GLY A 987 2.70 -15.73 -28.64
CA GLY A 987 3.53 -15.27 -29.76
C GLY A 987 5.00 -15.62 -29.55
N ASP A 988 5.73 -15.83 -30.65
CA ASP A 988 7.12 -16.27 -30.63
C ASP A 988 8.07 -15.16 -30.14
N PHE A 989 8.24 -15.05 -28.82
CA PHE A 989 9.23 -14.14 -28.23
C PHE A 989 10.66 -14.58 -28.60
N ILE A 990 11.37 -13.72 -29.32
CA ILE A 990 12.72 -14.03 -29.85
C ILE A 990 13.77 -14.03 -28.72
N PRO A 991 14.44 -15.17 -28.45
CA PRO A 991 15.44 -15.28 -27.40
C PRO A 991 16.76 -14.57 -27.77
N ASN A 992 17.46 -14.07 -26.75
CA ASN A 992 18.59 -13.17 -26.90
C ASN A 992 19.80 -13.58 -26.05
N ASP A 993 20.98 -13.47 -26.63
CA ASP A 993 22.25 -13.84 -26.01
C ASP A 993 22.88 -12.59 -25.36
N VAL A 994 23.25 -12.65 -24.07
CA VAL A 994 23.73 -11.48 -23.31
C VAL A 994 25.03 -11.84 -22.59
N ARG A 995 26.14 -11.18 -22.98
CA ARG A 995 27.48 -11.41 -22.43
C ARG A 995 28.18 -10.10 -22.09
N LEU A 996 28.39 -9.87 -20.79
CA LEU A 996 29.05 -8.70 -20.22
C LEU A 996 30.12 -9.14 -19.20
N GLY A 997 31.36 -8.65 -19.36
CA GLY A 997 32.49 -9.00 -18.48
C GLY A 997 33.13 -10.37 -18.79
N ASN A 998 33.89 -10.91 -17.82
CA ASN A 998 34.60 -12.20 -17.91
C ASN A 998 35.42 -12.39 -19.22
N GLY A 999 36.27 -11.42 -19.54
CA GLY A 999 37.09 -11.43 -20.77
C GLY A 999 36.40 -10.83 -22.00
N VAL A 1000 35.10 -10.57 -21.93
CA VAL A 1000 34.34 -9.70 -22.85
C VAL A 1000 34.21 -8.31 -22.22
N GLY A 1001 33.94 -7.28 -23.03
CA GLY A 1001 33.68 -5.92 -22.54
C GLY A 1001 32.56 -5.88 -21.48
N LYS A 1002 32.70 -4.99 -20.50
CA LYS A 1002 31.74 -4.81 -19.40
C LYS A 1002 30.51 -3.98 -19.79
N ILE A 1003 30.65 -3.13 -20.80
CA ILE A 1003 29.60 -2.20 -21.25
C ILE A 1003 29.18 -2.56 -22.67
N ALA A 1004 27.89 -2.86 -22.86
CA ALA A 1004 27.27 -2.90 -24.17
C ALA A 1004 26.77 -1.49 -24.54
N LEU A 1005 27.45 -0.85 -25.50
CA LEU A 1005 27.02 0.40 -26.10
C LEU A 1005 25.97 0.06 -27.18
N LEU A 1006 24.70 0.19 -26.80
CA LEU A 1006 23.55 -0.34 -27.51
C LEU A 1006 22.93 0.71 -28.45
N THR A 1007 22.86 0.39 -29.73
CA THR A 1007 22.30 1.26 -30.77
C THR A 1007 21.10 0.63 -31.49
N GLY A 1008 20.36 1.44 -32.26
CA GLY A 1008 19.23 1.00 -33.06
C GLY A 1008 17.90 1.71 -32.71
N PRO A 1009 16.83 1.45 -33.48
CA PRO A 1009 15.54 2.15 -33.34
C PRO A 1009 14.83 1.81 -32.03
N ASN A 1010 13.89 2.66 -31.60
CA ASN A 1010 13.19 2.50 -30.31
C ASN A 1010 12.23 1.30 -30.32
N MET A 1011 11.54 1.07 -31.43
CA MET A 1011 10.70 -0.12 -31.65
C MET A 1011 11.51 -1.41 -31.86
N GLY A 1012 12.85 -1.36 -31.90
CA GLY A 1012 13.72 -2.53 -32.09
C GLY A 1012 13.89 -3.43 -30.86
N GLY A 1013 13.28 -3.10 -29.71
CA GLY A 1013 13.34 -3.91 -28.49
C GLY A 1013 14.50 -3.61 -27.53
N LYS A 1014 15.21 -2.47 -27.68
CA LYS A 1014 16.34 -2.08 -26.81
C LYS A 1014 16.00 -2.19 -25.32
N SER A 1015 14.97 -1.46 -24.89
CA SER A 1015 14.56 -1.38 -23.48
C SER A 1015 14.02 -2.72 -22.96
N THR A 1016 13.46 -3.57 -23.83
CA THR A 1016 13.06 -4.95 -23.52
C THR A 1016 14.27 -5.83 -23.20
N ALA A 1017 15.35 -5.76 -23.99
CA ALA A 1017 16.58 -6.53 -23.74
C ALA A 1017 17.28 -6.11 -22.44
N MET A 1018 17.27 -4.81 -22.12
CA MET A 1018 17.81 -4.26 -20.88
C MET A 1018 17.01 -4.71 -19.65
N ARG A 1019 15.67 -4.56 -19.67
CA ARG A 1019 14.76 -5.07 -18.62
C ARG A 1019 14.91 -6.58 -18.44
N MET A 1020 14.88 -7.35 -19.53
CA MET A 1020 15.03 -8.81 -19.53
C MET A 1020 16.32 -9.27 -18.84
N THR A 1021 17.45 -8.60 -19.08
CA THR A 1021 18.72 -8.92 -18.42
C THR A 1021 18.64 -8.65 -16.92
N ALA A 1022 18.07 -7.51 -16.52
CA ALA A 1022 17.89 -7.16 -15.11
C ALA A 1022 16.99 -8.17 -14.37
N THR A 1023 15.86 -8.54 -14.99
CA THR A 1023 14.95 -9.56 -14.47
C THR A 1023 15.63 -10.94 -14.37
N GLY A 1024 16.45 -11.32 -15.35
CA GLY A 1024 17.23 -12.56 -15.30
C GLY A 1024 18.23 -12.61 -14.13
N ILE A 1025 18.89 -11.50 -13.82
CA ILE A 1025 19.77 -11.35 -12.65
C ILE A 1025 18.95 -11.47 -11.35
N ILE A 1026 17.82 -10.78 -11.25
CA ILE A 1026 16.92 -10.86 -10.09
C ILE A 1026 16.45 -12.30 -9.84
N MET A 1027 16.02 -13.01 -10.89
CA MET A 1027 15.58 -14.42 -10.78
C MET A 1027 16.70 -15.36 -10.33
N ALA A 1028 17.92 -15.19 -10.87
CA ALA A 1028 19.07 -15.98 -10.44
C ALA A 1028 19.41 -15.73 -8.96
N GLN A 1029 19.42 -14.47 -8.52
CA GLN A 1029 19.72 -14.07 -7.13
C GLN A 1029 18.56 -14.28 -6.15
N LEU A 1030 17.34 -14.53 -6.64
CA LEU A 1030 16.24 -15.08 -5.82
C LEU A 1030 16.49 -16.54 -5.43
N GLY A 1031 17.25 -17.29 -6.23
CA GLY A 1031 17.47 -18.72 -6.08
C GLY A 1031 16.44 -19.58 -6.80
N MET A 1032 16.09 -19.23 -8.05
CA MET A 1032 15.18 -20.02 -8.90
C MET A 1032 15.74 -20.25 -10.32
N LEU A 1033 15.07 -21.08 -11.14
CA LEU A 1033 15.47 -21.30 -12.53
C LEU A 1033 15.24 -20.05 -13.39
N VAL A 1034 16.03 -19.90 -14.46
CA VAL A 1034 16.03 -18.74 -15.36
C VAL A 1034 15.49 -19.17 -16.74
N PRO A 1035 14.66 -18.35 -17.44
CA PRO A 1035 14.11 -18.64 -18.77
C PRO A 1035 15.15 -18.46 -19.88
N ALA A 1036 16.23 -19.23 -19.79
CA ALA A 1036 17.38 -19.24 -20.68
C ALA A 1036 17.83 -20.69 -20.89
N LYS A 1037 18.58 -20.94 -21.96
CA LYS A 1037 19.24 -22.22 -22.24
C LYS A 1037 20.49 -22.44 -21.38
N LYS A 1038 21.20 -21.35 -21.07
CA LYS A 1038 22.32 -21.32 -20.14
C LYS A 1038 22.34 -19.99 -19.38
N ALA A 1039 22.68 -20.02 -18.10
CA ALA A 1039 22.86 -18.85 -17.26
C ALA A 1039 24.09 -19.04 -16.37
N ARG A 1040 25.04 -18.10 -16.43
CA ARG A 1040 26.26 -18.11 -15.63
C ARG A 1040 26.65 -16.68 -15.25
N LEU A 1041 26.81 -16.41 -13.95
CA LEU A 1041 27.04 -15.05 -13.47
C LEU A 1041 27.76 -15.01 -12.12
N CYS A 1042 28.44 -13.90 -11.84
CA CYS A 1042 28.80 -13.52 -10.48
C CYS A 1042 27.65 -12.68 -9.90
N PRO A 1043 27.25 -12.87 -8.61
CA PRO A 1043 26.23 -12.04 -7.98
C PRO A 1043 26.53 -10.54 -8.10
N VAL A 1044 25.50 -9.79 -8.43
CA VAL A 1044 25.46 -8.33 -8.52
C VAL A 1044 25.11 -7.76 -7.14
N ASP A 1045 25.67 -6.59 -6.78
CA ASP A 1045 25.41 -5.92 -5.50
C ASP A 1045 24.25 -4.92 -5.54
N SER A 1046 24.05 -4.26 -6.69
CA SER A 1046 22.93 -3.37 -6.96
C SER A 1046 22.57 -3.34 -8.44
N ILE A 1047 21.27 -3.16 -8.72
CA ILE A 1047 20.80 -2.76 -10.06
C ILE A 1047 20.42 -1.29 -9.98
N LEU A 1048 20.95 -0.49 -10.91
CA LEU A 1048 20.81 0.97 -10.95
C LEU A 1048 20.34 1.38 -12.35
N THR A 1049 19.22 2.09 -12.46
CA THR A 1049 18.55 2.29 -13.75
C THR A 1049 18.10 3.73 -14.01
N ARG A 1050 18.34 4.19 -15.24
CA ARG A 1050 17.80 5.39 -15.86
C ARG A 1050 17.07 4.94 -17.13
N MET A 1051 15.74 4.84 -17.11
CA MET A 1051 14.96 4.34 -18.25
C MET A 1051 13.75 5.23 -18.57
N GLY A 1052 13.59 5.57 -19.86
CA GLY A 1052 12.40 6.26 -20.37
C GLY A 1052 12.28 7.74 -19.98
N ALA A 1053 11.36 8.44 -20.63
CA ALA A 1053 11.10 9.87 -20.44
C ALA A 1053 9.89 10.10 -19.52
N TYR A 1054 10.06 9.87 -18.21
CA TYR A 1054 9.06 10.26 -17.22
C TYR A 1054 9.09 11.78 -17.01
N ASP A 1055 8.17 12.49 -17.66
CA ASP A 1055 8.01 13.93 -17.52
C ASP A 1055 7.31 14.26 -16.19
N ASN A 1056 8.10 14.41 -15.12
CA ASN A 1056 7.57 14.70 -13.79
C ASN A 1056 7.18 16.18 -13.67
N MET A 1057 6.09 16.56 -14.34
CA MET A 1057 5.59 17.94 -14.41
C MET A 1057 5.39 18.60 -13.03
N PHE A 1058 5.04 17.81 -12.01
CA PHE A 1058 4.83 18.29 -10.65
C PHE A 1058 6.13 18.57 -9.88
N SER A 1059 7.29 18.26 -10.45
CA SER A 1059 8.61 18.41 -9.81
C SER A 1059 9.09 19.87 -9.69
N ASN A 1060 8.60 20.77 -10.55
CA ASN A 1060 9.22 22.07 -10.92
C ASN A 1060 10.70 21.99 -11.34
N ALA A 1061 11.21 20.80 -11.69
CA ALA A 1061 12.53 20.61 -12.27
C ALA A 1061 12.39 20.42 -13.78
N SER A 1062 13.40 20.83 -14.55
CA SER A 1062 13.53 20.37 -15.94
C SER A 1062 13.70 18.85 -15.96
N THR A 1063 13.09 18.17 -16.92
CA THR A 1063 13.31 16.73 -17.19
C THR A 1063 14.78 16.38 -17.26
N PHE A 1064 15.58 17.22 -17.92
CA PHE A 1064 17.04 17.07 -18.00
C PHE A 1064 17.73 17.14 -16.63
N LYS A 1065 17.21 17.95 -15.70
CA LYS A 1065 17.78 18.05 -14.34
C LYS A 1065 17.50 16.78 -13.54
N VAL A 1066 16.30 16.21 -13.66
CA VAL A 1066 15.95 14.92 -13.04
C VAL A 1066 16.80 13.78 -13.62
N GLU A 1067 16.96 13.76 -14.95
CA GLU A 1067 17.84 12.84 -15.68
C GLU A 1067 19.31 12.92 -15.22
N LEU A 1068 19.83 14.13 -14.98
CA LEU A 1068 21.19 14.34 -14.43
C LEU A 1068 21.29 14.00 -12.94
N ASP A 1069 20.28 14.30 -12.12
CA ASP A 1069 20.25 13.93 -10.69
C ASP A 1069 20.27 12.39 -10.54
N GLU A 1070 19.49 11.67 -11.36
CA GLU A 1070 19.51 10.20 -11.44
C GLU A 1070 20.88 9.68 -11.92
N CYS A 1071 21.47 10.27 -12.97
CA CYS A 1071 22.79 9.88 -13.48
C CYS A 1071 23.91 10.14 -12.45
N CYS A 1072 23.84 11.25 -11.70
CA CYS A 1072 24.77 11.58 -10.62
C CYS A 1072 24.73 10.53 -9.50
N LYS A 1073 23.52 10.10 -9.11
CA LYS A 1073 23.32 8.99 -8.17
C LYS A 1073 23.97 7.70 -8.66
N ILE A 1074 23.75 7.33 -9.93
CA ILE A 1074 24.35 6.14 -10.54
C ILE A 1074 25.88 6.20 -10.46
N LEU A 1075 26.50 7.33 -10.82
CA LEU A 1075 27.96 7.50 -10.76
C LEU A 1075 28.52 7.47 -9.32
N ARG A 1076 27.74 7.89 -8.32
CA ARG A 1076 28.11 7.91 -6.90
C ARG A 1076 28.02 6.53 -6.26
N ASP A 1077 26.94 5.80 -6.52
CA ASP A 1077 26.59 4.58 -5.78
C ASP A 1077 27.02 3.28 -6.48
N ALA A 1078 27.34 3.31 -7.79
CA ALA A 1078 27.78 2.12 -8.54
C ALA A 1078 29.19 1.64 -8.18
N THR A 1079 29.36 0.31 -8.18
CA THR A 1079 30.62 -0.41 -7.88
C THR A 1079 31.03 -1.31 -9.06
N PRO A 1080 32.24 -1.92 -9.04
CA PRO A 1080 32.63 -2.98 -9.99
C PRO A 1080 31.78 -4.26 -9.94
N LYS A 1081 30.84 -4.37 -9.00
CA LYS A 1081 29.84 -5.45 -8.89
C LYS A 1081 28.42 -5.01 -9.26
N SER A 1082 28.19 -3.75 -9.56
CA SER A 1082 26.86 -3.23 -9.89
C SER A 1082 26.50 -3.42 -11.36
N PHE A 1083 25.20 -3.53 -11.65
CA PHE A 1083 24.65 -3.57 -13.00
C PHE A 1083 23.87 -2.29 -13.29
N VAL A 1084 24.32 -1.55 -14.29
CA VAL A 1084 23.81 -0.21 -14.64
C VAL A 1084 23.06 -0.24 -15.96
N ILE A 1085 21.90 0.41 -16.02
CA ILE A 1085 21.16 0.65 -17.28
C ILE A 1085 21.01 2.16 -17.47
N LEU A 1086 21.50 2.67 -18.59
CA LEU A 1086 21.28 4.05 -19.05
C LEU A 1086 20.60 4.00 -20.43
N ASP A 1087 19.35 4.47 -20.52
CA ASP A 1087 18.57 4.55 -21.77
C ASP A 1087 18.40 6.02 -22.19
N GLU A 1088 18.90 6.37 -23.38
CA GLU A 1088 18.81 7.70 -24.02
C GLU A 1088 19.38 8.90 -23.22
N LEU A 1089 20.43 8.67 -22.41
CA LEU A 1089 21.06 9.73 -21.62
C LEU A 1089 21.51 10.94 -22.48
N GLY A 1090 21.10 12.13 -22.07
CA GLY A 1090 21.33 13.40 -22.75
C GLY A 1090 20.13 13.89 -23.58
N ARG A 1091 18.99 13.19 -23.56
CA ARG A 1091 17.80 13.51 -24.38
C ARG A 1091 17.18 14.86 -24.04
N GLY A 1092 17.25 15.31 -22.79
CA GLY A 1092 16.63 16.56 -22.32
C GLY A 1092 17.34 17.87 -22.70
N THR A 1093 18.44 17.84 -23.48
CA THR A 1093 19.29 19.01 -23.73
C THR A 1093 19.74 19.13 -25.20
N SER A 1094 20.62 20.09 -25.51
CA SER A 1094 21.20 20.25 -26.85
C SER A 1094 22.00 19.02 -27.27
N THR A 1095 22.01 18.70 -28.57
CA THR A 1095 22.70 17.51 -29.09
C THR A 1095 24.21 17.50 -28.78
N TYR A 1096 24.84 18.68 -28.68
CA TYR A 1096 26.26 18.79 -28.34
C TYR A 1096 26.52 18.55 -26.86
N ASP A 1097 25.71 19.14 -25.97
CA ASP A 1097 25.86 18.97 -24.52
C ASP A 1097 25.48 17.55 -24.10
N GLY A 1098 24.40 17.02 -24.67
CA GLY A 1098 23.95 15.65 -24.46
C GLY A 1098 24.98 14.62 -24.90
N MET A 1099 25.59 14.78 -26.09
CA MET A 1099 26.70 13.91 -26.53
C MET A 1099 27.92 14.04 -25.61
N ALA A 1100 28.30 15.26 -25.21
CA ALA A 1100 29.46 15.48 -24.35
C ALA A 1100 29.29 14.85 -22.96
N ILE A 1101 28.11 15.00 -22.36
CA ILE A 1101 27.77 14.41 -21.05
C ILE A 1101 27.65 12.88 -21.18
N ALA A 1102 26.94 12.36 -22.18
CA ALA A 1102 26.85 10.91 -22.42
C ALA A 1102 28.24 10.28 -22.62
N GLY A 1103 29.11 10.94 -23.39
CA GLY A 1103 30.50 10.52 -23.60
C GLY A 1103 31.33 10.53 -22.31
N ALA A 1104 31.19 11.55 -21.45
CA ALA A 1104 31.91 11.63 -20.18
C ALA A 1104 31.41 10.59 -19.15
N VAL A 1105 30.09 10.34 -19.10
CA VAL A 1105 29.49 9.30 -18.23
C VAL A 1105 29.92 7.91 -18.69
N LEU A 1106 29.93 7.66 -20.00
CA LEU A 1106 30.45 6.41 -20.57
C LEU A 1106 31.93 6.20 -20.22
N HIS A 1107 32.78 7.24 -20.29
CA HIS A 1107 34.19 7.16 -19.84
C HIS A 1107 34.29 6.77 -18.38
N GLN A 1108 33.56 7.47 -17.50
CA GLN A 1108 33.60 7.25 -16.06
C GLN A 1108 33.18 5.80 -15.71
N LEU A 1109 32.14 5.27 -16.35
CA LEU A 1109 31.73 3.88 -16.17
C LEU A 1109 32.76 2.89 -16.76
N ALA A 1110 33.24 3.13 -17.98
CA ALA A 1110 34.13 2.21 -18.70
C ALA A 1110 35.55 2.11 -18.12
N THR A 1111 36.08 3.21 -17.56
CA THR A 1111 37.47 3.32 -17.09
C THR A 1111 37.59 3.38 -15.56
N HIS A 1112 36.70 4.09 -14.87
CA HIS A 1112 36.88 4.44 -13.46
C HIS A 1112 35.95 3.72 -12.48
N THR A 1113 34.72 3.37 -12.87
CA THR A 1113 33.74 2.66 -12.01
C THR A 1113 33.72 1.15 -12.29
N LEU A 1114 33.90 0.73 -13.55
CA LEU A 1114 34.11 -0.66 -13.95
C LEU A 1114 32.95 -1.62 -13.63
N SER A 1115 31.74 -1.06 -13.50
CA SER A 1115 30.45 -1.76 -13.42
C SER A 1115 30.13 -2.53 -14.70
N LEU A 1116 29.21 -3.48 -14.62
CA LEU A 1116 28.52 -4.00 -15.80
C LEU A 1116 27.51 -2.95 -16.27
N SER A 1117 27.35 -2.74 -17.58
CA SER A 1117 26.39 -1.73 -18.05
C SER A 1117 25.77 -2.02 -19.42
N PHE A 1118 24.49 -1.66 -19.57
CA PHE A 1118 23.95 -1.25 -20.87
C PHE A 1118 23.93 0.27 -20.96
N PHE A 1119 24.43 0.78 -22.07
CA PHE A 1119 24.40 2.20 -22.41
C PHE A 1119 23.70 2.34 -23.76
N ALA A 1120 22.39 2.58 -23.76
CA ALA A 1120 21.62 2.74 -24.99
C ALA A 1120 21.62 4.20 -25.45
N THR A 1121 22.01 4.45 -26.70
CA THR A 1121 22.17 5.82 -27.23
C THR A 1121 21.84 5.95 -28.71
N HIS A 1122 21.52 7.18 -29.11
CA HIS A 1122 21.40 7.61 -30.51
C HIS A 1122 22.63 8.36 -31.02
N TYR A 1123 23.60 8.67 -30.15
CA TYR A 1123 24.83 9.37 -30.52
C TYR A 1123 25.82 8.40 -31.21
N GLY A 1124 25.61 8.14 -32.49
CA GLY A 1124 26.45 7.20 -33.27
C GLY A 1124 27.95 7.52 -33.24
N SER A 1125 28.33 8.78 -33.09
CA SER A 1125 29.72 9.22 -32.86
C SER A 1125 30.38 8.56 -31.65
N LEU A 1126 29.63 8.23 -30.58
CA LEU A 1126 30.17 7.51 -29.43
C LEU A 1126 30.60 6.07 -29.78
N THR A 1127 30.02 5.44 -30.80
CA THR A 1127 30.45 4.10 -31.24
C THR A 1127 31.79 4.12 -31.98
N ASP A 1128 32.12 5.22 -32.65
CA ASP A 1128 33.44 5.46 -33.25
C ASP A 1128 34.46 5.85 -32.17
N ASP A 1129 34.12 6.83 -31.31
CA ASP A 1129 35.04 7.41 -30.32
C ASP A 1129 35.52 6.38 -29.26
N TYR A 1130 34.77 5.30 -29.04
CA TYR A 1130 35.08 4.24 -28.07
C TYR A 1130 35.55 2.90 -28.67
N ALA A 1131 35.71 2.80 -29.99
CA ALA A 1131 36.10 1.54 -30.66
C ALA A 1131 37.39 0.90 -30.09
N TYR A 1132 38.37 1.73 -29.70
CA TYR A 1132 39.64 1.29 -29.12
C TYR A 1132 39.56 0.75 -27.68
N HIS A 1133 38.43 0.94 -26.97
CA HIS A 1133 38.38 0.83 -25.52
C HIS A 1133 37.97 -0.59 -25.05
N PRO A 1134 38.83 -1.32 -24.31
CA PRO A 1134 38.67 -2.76 -24.08
C PRO A 1134 37.43 -3.18 -23.27
N ASN A 1135 36.82 -2.26 -22.52
CA ASN A 1135 35.59 -2.54 -21.76
C ASN A 1135 34.29 -2.19 -22.51
N VAL A 1136 34.35 -1.51 -23.66
CA VAL A 1136 33.16 -1.10 -24.43
C VAL A 1136 32.97 -2.01 -25.63
N ARG A 1137 31.74 -2.47 -25.85
CA ARG A 1137 31.34 -3.34 -26.95
C ARG A 1137 30.17 -2.70 -27.68
N ASN A 1138 30.37 -2.33 -28.95
CA ASN A 1138 29.29 -1.84 -29.81
C ASN A 1138 28.32 -2.99 -30.12
N MET A 1139 27.04 -2.80 -29.81
CA MET A 1139 25.97 -3.76 -30.09
C MET A 1139 24.74 -3.04 -30.67
N HIS A 1140 23.89 -3.77 -31.39
CA HIS A 1140 22.61 -3.23 -31.87
C HIS A 1140 21.50 -4.28 -31.90
N MET A 1141 20.26 -3.81 -31.90
CA MET A 1141 19.11 -4.65 -32.22
C MET A 1141 19.00 -4.80 -33.74
N LYS A 1142 19.08 -6.05 -34.24
CA LYS A 1142 19.11 -6.32 -35.68
C LYS A 1142 17.82 -5.93 -36.36
N THR A 1143 17.94 -5.12 -37.40
CA THR A 1143 16.89 -4.80 -38.38
C THR A 1143 17.20 -5.45 -39.73
N LEU A 1144 16.17 -5.65 -40.54
CA LEU A 1144 16.29 -5.76 -41.99
C LEU A 1144 15.59 -4.56 -42.62
N VAL A 1145 16.21 -3.99 -43.65
CA VAL A 1145 15.58 -3.00 -44.53
C VAL A 1145 15.40 -3.68 -45.88
N ASP A 1146 14.19 -3.62 -46.41
CA ASP A 1146 13.93 -3.88 -47.81
C ASP A 1146 13.94 -2.53 -48.54
N ASP A 1147 15.06 -2.19 -49.19
CA ASP A 1147 15.23 -0.90 -49.87
C ASP A 1147 14.31 -0.76 -51.10
N GLU A 1148 13.83 -1.87 -51.68
CA GLU A 1148 12.91 -1.86 -52.83
C GLU A 1148 11.46 -1.57 -52.39
N LYS A 1149 11.03 -2.10 -51.24
CA LYS A 1149 9.70 -1.85 -50.66
C LYS A 1149 9.65 -0.71 -49.65
N ARG A 1150 10.81 -0.20 -49.21
CA ARG A 1150 11.00 0.71 -48.05
C ARG A 1150 10.46 0.15 -46.72
N GLU A 1151 10.34 -1.17 -46.61
CA GLU A 1151 9.85 -1.85 -45.40
C GLU A 1151 10.98 -2.06 -44.39
N LEU A 1152 10.70 -1.80 -43.11
CA LEU A 1152 11.64 -1.99 -42.00
C LEU A 1152 11.13 -3.13 -41.10
N VAL A 1153 11.84 -4.26 -41.12
CA VAL A 1153 11.50 -5.43 -40.30
C VAL A 1153 12.42 -5.50 -39.08
N PHE A 1154 11.84 -5.40 -37.89
CA PHE A 1154 12.56 -5.59 -36.63
C PHE A 1154 12.72 -7.10 -36.36
N LEU A 1155 13.94 -7.60 -36.23
CA LEU A 1155 14.21 -9.01 -35.91
C LEU A 1155 14.35 -9.28 -34.41
N TYR A 1156 14.25 -8.24 -33.56
CA TYR A 1156 14.33 -8.30 -32.09
C TYR A 1156 15.53 -9.08 -31.50
N LYS A 1157 16.58 -9.33 -32.29
CA LYS A 1157 17.79 -10.04 -31.89
C LYS A 1157 18.96 -9.09 -31.73
N LEU A 1158 19.53 -9.06 -30.53
CA LEU A 1158 20.75 -8.38 -30.15
C LEU A 1158 21.96 -9.01 -30.84
N VAL A 1159 22.78 -8.20 -31.49
CA VAL A 1159 23.97 -8.62 -32.26
C VAL A 1159 25.11 -7.61 -32.09
N ASP A 1160 26.33 -8.04 -32.45
CA ASP A 1160 27.53 -7.19 -32.41
C ASP A 1160 27.57 -6.16 -33.56
N GLY A 1161 28.30 -5.07 -33.31
CA GLY A 1161 28.47 -3.94 -34.23
C GLY A 1161 27.49 -2.79 -33.94
N ALA A 1162 27.73 -1.63 -34.56
CA ALA A 1162 26.84 -0.47 -34.50
C ALA A 1162 25.74 -0.55 -35.58
N ALA A 1163 24.58 0.05 -35.32
CA ALA A 1163 23.48 0.09 -36.28
C ALA A 1163 23.84 0.90 -37.54
N SER A 1164 23.50 0.35 -38.72
CA SER A 1164 23.82 0.94 -40.02
C SER A 1164 22.90 2.11 -40.40
N SER A 1165 23.20 3.29 -39.85
CA SER A 1165 22.49 4.57 -40.04
C SER A 1165 21.08 4.66 -39.43
N SER A 1166 20.47 5.83 -39.52
CA SER A 1166 19.24 6.19 -38.79
C SER A 1166 17.97 5.84 -39.57
N PHE A 1167 17.34 4.70 -39.25
CA PHE A 1167 16.09 4.22 -39.87
C PHE A 1167 14.83 5.10 -39.63
N GLY A 1168 14.96 6.33 -39.14
CA GLY A 1168 13.85 7.19 -38.73
C GLY A 1168 12.87 7.53 -39.86
N THR A 1169 13.36 7.66 -41.10
CA THR A 1169 12.53 7.85 -42.30
C THR A 1169 11.65 6.63 -42.60
N HIS A 1170 12.21 5.42 -42.48
CA HIS A 1170 11.46 4.17 -42.66
C HIS A 1170 10.43 3.96 -41.53
N VAL A 1171 10.75 4.37 -40.30
CA VAL A 1171 9.77 4.38 -39.19
C VAL A 1171 8.66 5.41 -39.43
N ALA A 1172 8.96 6.57 -40.01
CA ALA A 1172 7.94 7.55 -40.41
C ALA A 1172 7.00 6.99 -41.50
N ASN A 1173 7.55 6.30 -42.50
CA ASN A 1173 6.76 5.59 -43.51
C ASN A 1173 5.84 4.52 -42.87
N LEU A 1174 6.37 3.71 -41.96
CA LEU A 1174 5.61 2.70 -41.20
C LEU A 1174 4.51 3.32 -40.31
N ALA A 1175 4.72 4.55 -39.83
CA ALA A 1175 3.73 5.32 -39.07
C ALA A 1175 2.67 6.03 -39.94
N GLY A 1176 2.70 5.86 -41.27
CA GLY A 1176 1.73 6.45 -42.20
C GLY A 1176 2.01 7.93 -42.55
N VAL A 1177 3.22 8.43 -42.33
CA VAL A 1177 3.61 9.78 -42.76
C VAL A 1177 3.63 9.85 -44.30
N PRO A 1178 3.07 10.89 -44.95
CA PRO A 1178 3.02 10.99 -46.40
C PRO A 1178 4.38 10.85 -47.08
N LEU A 1179 4.44 10.06 -48.17
CA LEU A 1179 5.68 9.70 -48.86
C LEU A 1179 6.54 10.90 -49.27
N GLU A 1180 5.91 11.99 -49.76
CA GLU A 1180 6.60 13.23 -50.13
C GLU A 1180 7.41 13.83 -48.97
N VAL A 1181 6.88 13.74 -47.74
CA VAL A 1181 7.56 14.22 -46.52
C VAL A 1181 8.69 13.27 -46.13
N VAL A 1182 8.48 11.95 -46.26
CA VAL A 1182 9.51 10.94 -45.98
C VAL A 1182 10.69 11.06 -46.94
N GLU A 1183 10.44 11.17 -48.25
CA GLU A 1183 11.48 11.35 -49.27
C GLU A 1183 12.24 12.67 -49.08
N ARG A 1184 11.53 13.76 -48.77
CA ARG A 1184 12.18 15.03 -48.45
C ARG A 1184 13.04 14.94 -47.20
N ALA A 1185 12.57 14.25 -46.16
CA ALA A 1185 13.33 14.00 -44.93
C ALA A 1185 14.56 13.10 -45.17
N GLU A 1186 14.49 12.14 -46.09
CA GLU A 1186 15.62 11.28 -46.45
C GLU A 1186 16.74 12.05 -47.15
N VAL A 1187 16.40 12.92 -48.11
CA VAL A 1187 17.36 13.83 -48.77
C VAL A 1187 18.01 14.74 -47.72
N VAL A 1188 17.20 15.40 -46.89
CA VAL A 1188 17.71 16.29 -45.83
C VAL A 1188 18.59 15.53 -44.83
N SER A 1189 18.23 14.31 -44.44
CA SER A 1189 19.03 13.47 -43.54
C SER A 1189 20.38 13.10 -44.16
N LYS A 1190 20.43 12.78 -45.46
CA LYS A 1190 21.66 12.48 -46.19
C LYS A 1190 22.56 13.72 -46.31
N ASP A 1191 21.99 14.90 -46.59
CA ASP A 1191 22.72 16.17 -46.65
C ASP A 1191 23.27 16.57 -45.27
N PHE A 1192 22.48 16.43 -44.20
CA PHE A 1192 22.96 16.67 -42.82
C PHE A 1192 24.07 15.70 -42.43
N ALA A 1193 23.91 14.39 -42.71
CA ALA A 1193 24.94 13.38 -42.41
C ALA A 1193 26.24 13.67 -43.18
N LYS A 1194 26.14 14.06 -44.46
CA LYS A 1194 27.28 14.47 -45.28
C LYS A 1194 27.97 15.71 -44.71
N HIS A 1195 27.25 16.80 -44.44
CA HIS A 1195 27.85 18.01 -43.87
C HIS A 1195 28.39 17.83 -42.45
N PHE A 1196 27.80 16.94 -41.65
CA PHE A 1196 28.32 16.58 -40.33
C PHE A 1196 29.62 15.79 -40.45
N LYS A 1197 29.67 14.82 -41.37
CA LYS A 1197 30.87 14.04 -41.69
C LYS A 1197 31.98 14.94 -42.27
N GLU A 1198 31.68 15.84 -43.20
CA GLU A 1198 32.62 16.84 -43.75
C GLU A 1198 33.17 17.76 -42.65
N LYS A 1199 32.37 18.18 -41.67
CA LYS A 1199 32.81 18.98 -40.51
C LYS A 1199 33.69 18.17 -39.54
N LEU A 1200 33.49 16.86 -39.42
CA LEU A 1200 34.34 15.97 -38.64
C LEU A 1200 35.65 15.65 -39.38
N GLU A 1201 35.60 15.35 -40.67
CA GLU A 1201 36.77 15.03 -41.50
C GLU A 1201 37.64 16.27 -41.76
N GLY A 1202 37.04 17.46 -41.91
CA GLY A 1202 37.73 18.75 -41.94
C GLY A 1202 38.39 19.15 -40.60
N LYS A 1203 37.99 18.52 -39.49
CA LYS A 1203 38.73 18.57 -38.22
C LYS A 1203 39.83 17.50 -38.17
N LYS A 1204 39.54 16.24 -38.55
CA LYS A 1204 40.53 15.15 -38.56
C LYS A 1204 41.74 15.47 -39.46
N THR A 1205 41.52 16.02 -40.66
CA THR A 1205 42.59 16.39 -41.62
C THR A 1205 43.49 17.55 -41.18
N LYS A 1206 43.05 18.38 -40.22
CA LYS A 1206 43.90 19.41 -39.58
C LYS A 1206 44.61 18.90 -38.31
N VAL A 1207 44.32 17.69 -37.85
CA VAL A 1207 44.83 17.11 -36.60
C VAL A 1207 45.20 15.63 -36.78
N SER A 1208 45.83 15.29 -37.91
CA SER A 1208 46.22 13.92 -38.31
C SER A 1208 47.40 13.33 -37.51
N GLY A 1209 47.36 13.43 -36.18
CA GLY A 1209 48.47 13.03 -35.30
C GLY A 1209 48.20 13.20 -33.80
N ARG A 1210 46.94 13.12 -33.34
CA ARG A 1210 46.60 13.09 -31.91
C ARG A 1210 45.63 11.95 -31.59
N LEU A 1211 45.87 11.32 -30.44
CA LEU A 1211 45.00 10.34 -29.79
C LEU A 1211 43.55 10.87 -29.67
N PRO A 1212 42.52 9.99 -29.63
CA PRO A 1212 41.16 10.37 -29.27
C PRO A 1212 41.11 11.21 -27.98
N LEU A 1213 40.15 12.13 -27.84
CA LEU A 1213 40.06 13.02 -26.67
C LEU A 1213 39.96 12.23 -25.35
N VAL A 1214 39.24 11.11 -25.38
CA VAL A 1214 39.10 10.17 -24.25
C VAL A 1214 40.44 9.52 -23.89
N ALA A 1215 41.23 9.09 -24.88
CA ALA A 1215 42.57 8.53 -24.66
C ALA A 1215 43.59 9.59 -24.18
N GLN A 1216 43.40 10.87 -24.55
CA GLN A 1216 44.15 11.98 -23.95
C GLN A 1216 43.77 12.19 -22.48
N ALA A 1217 42.49 12.00 -22.11
CA ALA A 1217 42.04 12.05 -20.72
C ALA A 1217 42.59 10.87 -19.89
N ASP A 1218 42.58 9.65 -20.43
CA ASP A 1218 43.23 8.46 -19.82
C ASP A 1218 44.72 8.74 -19.54
N PHE A 1219 45.44 9.30 -20.53
CA PHE A 1219 46.85 9.65 -20.37
C PHE A 1219 47.06 10.76 -19.33
N ALA A 1220 46.24 11.81 -19.34
CA ALA A 1220 46.32 12.89 -18.36
C ALA A 1220 45.99 12.42 -16.93
N TYR A 1221 45.08 11.44 -16.79
CA TYR A 1221 44.78 10.79 -15.51
C TYR A 1221 45.99 9.95 -15.04
N LEU A 1222 46.52 9.07 -15.89
CA LEU A 1222 47.75 8.31 -15.61
C LEU A 1222 48.93 9.22 -15.21
N TYR A 1223 49.11 10.35 -15.89
CA TYR A 1223 50.16 11.32 -15.57
C TYR A 1223 49.96 11.96 -14.18
N LYS A 1224 48.73 12.36 -13.83
CA LYS A 1224 48.41 12.90 -12.50
C LYS A 1224 48.63 11.87 -11.39
N LEU A 1225 48.29 10.60 -11.62
CA LEU A 1225 48.58 9.50 -10.70
C LEU A 1225 50.09 9.30 -10.53
N ALA A 1226 50.85 9.24 -11.63
CA ALA A 1226 52.29 9.01 -11.62
C ALA A 1226 53.09 10.16 -10.99
N THR A 1227 52.55 11.39 -11.01
CA THR A 1227 53.12 12.58 -10.37
C THR A 1227 52.64 12.82 -8.94
N GLY A 1228 51.74 11.98 -8.40
CA GLY A 1228 51.15 12.15 -7.07
C GLY A 1228 50.16 13.31 -6.96
N ALA A 1229 49.77 13.92 -8.08
CA ALA A 1229 48.81 15.03 -8.15
C ALA A 1229 47.34 14.58 -8.06
N LEU A 1230 47.08 13.27 -7.99
CA LEU A 1230 45.77 12.68 -7.79
C LEU A 1230 45.92 11.31 -7.12
N GLU A 1231 45.08 11.02 -6.13
CA GLU A 1231 45.15 9.76 -5.38
C GLU A 1231 44.30 8.65 -6.04
N MET A 1232 44.84 7.42 -6.08
CA MET A 1232 44.07 6.25 -6.51
C MET A 1232 42.98 5.91 -5.48
N PRO A 1233 41.79 5.42 -5.90
CA PRO A 1233 40.75 4.95 -4.99
C PRO A 1233 41.26 3.99 -3.88
N GLU A 1234 40.64 4.06 -2.70
CA GLU A 1234 40.98 3.24 -1.54
C GLU A 1234 40.73 1.75 -1.78
N ASP A 1235 39.67 1.42 -2.53
CA ASP A 1235 39.35 0.04 -2.90
C ASP A 1235 40.48 -0.59 -3.74
N LYS A 1236 41.08 -1.64 -3.18
CA LYS A 1236 42.19 -2.40 -3.74
C LYS A 1236 41.80 -3.20 -4.99
N VAL A 1237 40.52 -3.53 -5.19
CA VAL A 1237 40.00 -4.17 -6.41
C VAL A 1237 39.90 -3.12 -7.51
N ARG A 1238 39.11 -2.07 -7.30
CA ARG A 1238 38.97 -0.94 -8.24
C ARG A 1238 40.32 -0.32 -8.62
N ARG A 1239 41.25 -0.14 -7.67
CA ARG A 1239 42.62 0.33 -7.92
C ARG A 1239 43.41 -0.59 -8.85
N ARG A 1240 43.31 -1.92 -8.68
CA ARG A 1240 43.97 -2.93 -9.53
C ARG A 1240 43.42 -2.91 -10.95
N GLU A 1241 42.09 -2.87 -11.06
CA GLU A 1241 41.40 -2.95 -12.33
C GLU A 1241 41.49 -1.67 -13.17
N ILE A 1242 41.43 -0.48 -12.56
CA ILE A 1242 41.71 0.79 -13.24
C ILE A 1242 43.08 0.75 -13.93
N LEU A 1243 44.13 0.29 -13.23
CA LEU A 1243 45.49 0.22 -13.81
C LEU A 1243 45.61 -0.82 -14.93
N LYS A 1244 44.87 -1.94 -14.84
CA LYS A 1244 44.78 -2.99 -15.88
C LYS A 1244 44.03 -2.49 -17.12
N VAL A 1245 42.92 -1.77 -16.94
CA VAL A 1245 42.10 -1.20 -17.99
C VAL A 1245 42.83 -0.07 -18.72
N LEU A 1246 43.41 0.89 -18.00
CA LEU A 1246 44.22 1.97 -18.58
C LEU A 1246 45.41 1.42 -19.39
N LYS A 1247 46.10 0.40 -18.86
CA LYS A 1247 47.16 -0.33 -19.60
C LYS A 1247 46.63 -1.06 -20.84
N GLY A 1248 45.37 -1.49 -20.83
CA GLY A 1248 44.66 -2.05 -21.98
C GLY A 1248 44.31 -0.99 -23.03
N ALA A 1249 43.68 0.12 -22.62
CA ALA A 1249 43.27 1.23 -23.47
C ALA A 1249 44.45 1.91 -24.19
N VAL A 1250 45.56 2.13 -23.48
CA VAL A 1250 46.82 2.62 -24.08
C VAL A 1250 47.39 1.61 -25.09
N ARG A 1251 47.26 0.30 -24.86
CA ARG A 1251 47.66 -0.74 -25.82
C ARG A 1251 46.68 -0.91 -26.99
N GLY A 1252 45.42 -0.50 -26.85
CA GLY A 1252 44.42 -0.47 -27.92
C GLY A 1252 44.69 0.69 -28.88
N SER A 1253 44.75 1.91 -28.35
CA SER A 1253 45.03 3.11 -29.15
C SER A 1253 46.39 3.08 -29.87
N LEU A 1254 47.43 2.47 -29.27
CA LEU A 1254 48.71 2.21 -29.95
C LEU A 1254 48.65 1.17 -31.08
N LYS A 1255 47.59 0.34 -31.16
CA LYS A 1255 47.38 -0.59 -32.30
C LYS A 1255 46.55 0.04 -33.42
N GLU A 1256 45.60 0.91 -33.08
CA GLU A 1256 44.77 1.63 -34.06
C GLU A 1256 45.50 2.82 -34.72
N CYS A 1257 46.67 3.21 -34.21
CA CYS A 1257 47.56 4.20 -34.82
C CYS A 1257 48.88 3.57 -35.35
N PRO A 1258 48.90 2.84 -36.49
CA PRO A 1258 50.13 2.34 -37.10
C PRO A 1258 51.12 3.42 -37.57
N ALA A 1259 50.69 4.67 -37.66
CA ALA A 1259 51.44 5.78 -38.26
C ALA A 1259 52.35 6.55 -37.27
N ALA A 1260 52.69 5.94 -36.13
CA ALA A 1260 53.50 6.55 -35.06
C ALA A 1260 54.57 5.57 -34.51
N ALA A 1261 55.20 4.80 -35.40
CA ALA A 1261 56.33 3.90 -35.14
C ALA A 1261 57.45 4.16 -36.16
#